data_AF-A0A958GVD4-F1
#
_entry.id   AF-A0A958GVD4-F1
#
_cell.length_a   1.000
_cell.length_b   1.000
_cell.length_c   1.000
_cell.angle_alpha   90.00
_cell.angle_beta   90.00
_cell.angle_gamma   90.00
#
_symmetry.space_group_name_H-M   'P 1'
#
loop_
_entity.id
_entity.type
_entity.pdbx_description
1 polymer ?
#
loop_
_entity_poly.entity_id
_entity_poly.type
_entity_poly.pdbx_seq_one_letter_code
_entity_poly.pdbx_strand_id
1 'polypeptide(L)'
;MSEGAAERVPGGAGGWRSGLRAGAAAALILASSLGLSHGRSGPGASVAAQGGALRAPAVEHLAAWGGYSAVAPENTLAAIAAARSAGASRLWLDLRATADGQLVLLRDATLERTTDCSGRVADLPAATVGRCDAGSWFDPAFAGQTVPSLADALAAAGPLETLVELHAGSATALVDAIRGAGADGLVTVVSRDRALLSQLAAISSLQIHTRLRVDQLDARLAQELPASGIGGVATVPSGLEPTAAATLRGAGLALALGPADDEAALLAALEADVEAIAVARFEPLAWVAGLAFRNYSAPDFGLSLAEDQQLGGGLGGGDFNGDGRDDLVLGAPRDDGAAPGAGWLGLLIGGAAFPGRLVADPGDEREGEWGSVFEAADLNGDGFDDLVVGVPQRDFNGGNSGAIWLWDGAADGIGRFKRPIGPQPAPGSRLGRVLASGDFNADGMPDLAVAAPEQVVRGQNGAGRVFVLPGERGLGAVTTGALGIDREPEEVPGDPLGREGLGDALAMGDFNGDGHADLAIGAPGARPNELTGAGALLLVFGAPNDPETGDLTPLRYVELSRDIEAIGSFAEQGAGFGGSLAAADLDGDGFDDLVVGAPGATADNQRGAGDLTLLFGRADRGDPEGPDAETGAFDLPRTRILDLSVGAIPGEPAGRAAFGARLGLADLDADGRPELLVASSEGQGRLTGAGALYGLFGGPAGPDPRRPFRLAPGMAGMGLPAVGAQAFAARFGVADLNGDGVADLAIGAPGSVVGGLDRA
;
A
#
# COMPACT_ATOMS: atom_id res chain seq x y z
N MET A 1 44.76 -40.73 -50.15
CA MET A 1 44.09 -40.15 -51.32
C MET A 1 43.56 -38.79 -50.89
N SER A 2 44.42 -37.77 -51.04
CA SER A 2 44.19 -36.47 -51.71
C SER A 2 43.24 -35.53 -50.96
N GLU A 3 43.71 -34.55 -50.17
CA GLU A 3 44.40 -33.28 -50.50
C GLU A 3 43.62 -32.26 -51.35
N GLY A 4 43.63 -30.99 -50.91
CA GLY A 4 43.31 -29.77 -51.66
C GLY A 4 42.69 -28.67 -50.75
N ALA A 5 43.47 -27.85 -50.05
CA ALA A 5 44.05 -26.55 -50.46
C ALA A 5 42.97 -25.48 -50.79
N ALA A 6 42.71 -24.46 -49.97
CA ALA A 6 43.48 -23.23 -49.68
C ALA A 6 43.71 -22.32 -50.90
N GLU A 7 43.09 -21.13 -50.92
CA GLU A 7 43.71 -19.90 -51.43
C GLU A 7 43.05 -18.61 -50.91
N ARG A 8 43.86 -17.55 -50.87
CA ARG A 8 43.75 -16.29 -50.12
C ARG A 8 43.71 -15.09 -51.08
N VAL A 9 42.90 -14.06 -50.75
CA VAL A 9 43.27 -12.59 -50.72
C VAL A 9 43.42 -11.87 -52.11
N PRO A 10 43.45 -10.51 -52.28
CA PRO A 10 42.98 -9.30 -51.53
C PRO A 10 42.15 -8.26 -52.35
N GLY A 11 41.62 -7.23 -51.66
CA GLY A 11 41.96 -5.83 -51.95
C GLY A 11 40.90 -4.90 -52.58
N GLY A 12 40.73 -3.70 -52.00
CA GLY A 12 40.03 -2.58 -52.64
C GLY A 12 39.68 -1.43 -51.70
N ALA A 13 40.61 -0.50 -51.51
CA ALA A 13 40.45 0.74 -50.75
C ALA A 13 39.86 1.88 -51.61
N GLY A 14 39.26 2.88 -50.94
CA GLY A 14 38.91 4.21 -51.47
C GLY A 14 37.51 4.63 -51.00
N GLY A 15 37.27 5.68 -50.22
CA GLY A 15 38.04 6.88 -49.96
C GLY A 15 37.31 8.11 -50.55
N TRP A 16 36.95 9.04 -49.66
CA TRP A 16 36.76 10.49 -49.86
C TRP A 16 35.34 11.05 -50.16
N ARG A 17 34.78 11.61 -49.08
CA ARG A 17 34.43 13.03 -48.84
C ARG A 17 33.18 13.68 -49.46
N SER A 18 32.38 14.17 -48.50
CA SER A 18 31.85 15.54 -48.32
C SER A 18 30.71 16.05 -49.20
N GLY A 19 29.72 16.63 -48.53
CA GLY A 19 28.78 17.57 -49.16
C GLY A 19 27.54 17.87 -48.32
N LEU A 20 27.64 18.88 -47.46
CA LEU A 20 26.50 19.54 -46.79
C LEU A 20 25.41 19.96 -47.79
N ARG A 21 24.12 19.92 -47.39
CA ARG A 21 23.34 21.11 -46.98
C ARG A 21 21.84 20.82 -46.75
N ALA A 22 21.36 21.54 -45.74
CA ALA A 22 20.00 21.80 -45.26
C ALA A 22 18.87 21.98 -46.31
N GLY A 23 17.64 21.74 -45.85
CA GLY A 23 16.42 22.26 -46.46
C GLY A 23 15.16 21.79 -45.74
N ALA A 24 14.63 22.62 -44.85
CA ALA A 24 13.29 22.49 -44.25
C ALA A 24 12.17 22.75 -45.27
N ALA A 25 11.02 22.10 -45.13
CA ALA A 25 9.69 22.70 -45.35
C ALA A 25 8.56 21.71 -45.05
N ALA A 26 7.59 22.19 -44.26
CA ALA A 26 6.30 21.57 -44.00
C ALA A 26 5.36 21.63 -45.22
N ALA A 27 4.39 20.71 -45.29
CA ALA A 27 3.13 20.94 -45.99
C ALA A 27 2.00 20.03 -45.46
N LEU A 28 0.99 20.67 -44.85
CA LEU A 28 -0.38 20.18 -44.71
C LEU A 28 -0.99 19.83 -46.08
N ILE A 29 -1.76 18.74 -46.16
CA ILE A 29 -2.87 18.61 -47.13
C ILE A 29 -4.10 18.02 -46.41
N LEU A 30 -5.16 18.82 -46.35
CA LEU A 30 -6.55 18.43 -46.14
C LEU A 30 -7.24 18.34 -47.51
N ALA A 31 -8.04 17.29 -47.78
CA ALA A 31 -9.29 17.35 -48.56
C ALA A 31 -9.97 15.97 -48.75
N SER A 32 -11.01 15.72 -47.94
CA SER A 32 -12.39 15.36 -48.31
C SER A 32 -12.76 14.51 -49.56
N SER A 33 -13.35 13.32 -49.27
CA SER A 33 -14.71 12.80 -49.62
C SER A 33 -15.11 12.25 -51.01
N LEU A 34 -15.98 11.21 -50.95
CA LEU A 34 -16.90 10.55 -51.92
C LEU A 34 -16.39 9.22 -52.51
N GLY A 35 -17.10 8.08 -52.52
CA GLY A 35 -18.45 7.67 -52.07
C GLY A 35 -18.79 6.24 -52.57
N LEU A 36 -19.98 5.72 -52.18
CA LEU A 36 -20.70 4.47 -52.61
C LEU A 36 -20.46 3.22 -51.73
N SER A 37 -21.32 2.83 -50.77
CA SER A 37 -22.74 2.41 -50.74
C SER A 37 -22.97 0.89 -50.89
N HIS A 38 -23.50 0.24 -49.83
CA HIS A 38 -24.76 -0.53 -49.76
C HIS A 38 -24.75 -1.56 -48.62
N GLY A 39 -25.77 -1.49 -47.73
CA GLY A 39 -26.13 -2.60 -46.82
C GLY A 39 -26.60 -2.17 -45.44
N ARG A 40 -27.88 -1.79 -45.31
CA ARG A 40 -28.56 -1.45 -44.05
C ARG A 40 -28.83 -2.70 -43.19
N SER A 41 -28.48 -2.63 -41.90
CA SER A 41 -29.32 -3.07 -40.78
C SER A 41 -29.14 -2.07 -39.63
N GLY A 42 -30.26 -1.48 -39.18
CA GLY A 42 -30.29 -0.43 -38.15
C GLY A 42 -30.09 -0.94 -36.71
N PRO A 43 -29.97 -0.01 -35.75
CA PRO A 43 -29.14 -0.17 -34.57
C PRO A 43 -29.89 -0.77 -33.38
N GLY A 44 -29.30 -1.80 -32.76
CA GLY A 44 -29.47 -2.05 -31.34
C GLY A 44 -28.58 -1.08 -30.58
N ALA A 45 -29.16 -0.33 -29.65
CA ALA A 45 -28.50 0.72 -28.89
C ALA A 45 -27.16 0.25 -28.31
N SER A 46 -26.09 0.97 -28.65
CA SER A 46 -24.85 0.94 -27.88
C SER A 46 -25.17 1.48 -26.49
N VAL A 47 -25.18 0.62 -25.48
CA VAL A 47 -25.02 1.04 -24.10
C VAL A 47 -23.60 1.57 -24.01
N ALA A 48 -23.47 2.90 -24.07
CA ALA A 48 -22.22 3.57 -23.70
C ALA A 48 -21.98 3.28 -22.23
N ALA A 49 -21.02 2.42 -21.93
CA ALA A 49 -20.46 2.30 -20.59
C ALA A 49 -19.71 3.62 -20.31
N GLN A 50 -20.41 4.59 -19.73
CA GLN A 50 -19.80 5.73 -19.07
C GLN A 50 -19.25 5.24 -17.72
N GLY A 51 -18.10 4.57 -17.75
CA GLY A 51 -17.22 4.47 -16.59
C GLY A 51 -16.32 5.70 -16.61
N GLY A 52 -16.76 6.80 -16.00
CA GLY A 52 -15.89 7.96 -15.79
C GLY A 52 -14.74 7.56 -14.88
N ALA A 53 -13.52 7.99 -15.20
CA ALA A 53 -12.42 7.93 -14.24
C ALA A 53 -12.89 8.64 -12.96
N LEU A 54 -12.73 7.98 -11.81
CA LEU A 54 -12.97 8.65 -10.53
C LEU A 54 -12.08 9.91 -10.50
N ARG A 55 -12.51 11.00 -9.87
CA ARG A 55 -11.63 12.14 -9.54
C ARG A 55 -11.18 11.96 -8.10
N ALA A 56 -9.90 12.20 -7.80
CA ALA A 56 -9.36 12.15 -6.46
C ALA A 56 -9.65 13.53 -5.87
N PRO A 57 -9.99 13.63 -4.59
CA PRO A 57 -10.08 14.93 -3.98
C PRO A 57 -8.71 15.56 -4.09
N ALA A 58 -8.61 16.84 -4.44
CA ALA A 58 -7.42 17.58 -4.02
C ALA A 58 -7.56 17.84 -2.51
N VAL A 59 -6.46 17.79 -1.77
CA VAL A 59 -6.44 18.00 -0.30
C VAL A 59 -7.15 19.30 0.10
N GLU A 60 -7.12 20.30 -0.77
CA GLU A 60 -7.85 21.56 -0.58
C GLU A 60 -9.35 21.35 -0.37
N HIS A 61 -9.99 20.38 -1.02
CA HIS A 61 -11.43 20.11 -0.88
C HIS A 61 -11.82 19.46 0.46
N LEU A 62 -10.87 18.90 1.22
CA LEU A 62 -11.17 18.12 2.41
C LEU A 62 -11.23 19.02 3.66
N ALA A 63 -12.26 18.84 4.48
CA ALA A 63 -12.41 19.51 5.78
C ALA A 63 -12.41 18.47 6.91
N ALA A 64 -11.55 18.64 7.90
CA ALA A 64 -11.50 17.73 9.04
C ALA A 64 -12.77 17.90 9.91
N TRP A 65 -13.61 16.86 9.96
CA TRP A 65 -14.90 16.89 10.63
C TRP A 65 -14.80 16.79 12.15
N GLY A 66 -15.36 17.77 12.86
CA GLY A 66 -15.21 17.92 14.30
C GLY A 66 -13.76 18.18 14.70
N GLY A 67 -12.94 18.75 13.80
CA GLY A 67 -11.49 18.60 13.85
C GLY A 67 -11.08 17.25 13.27
N TYR A 68 -10.04 16.58 13.77
CA TYR A 68 -9.71 15.23 13.33
C TYR A 68 -10.37 14.17 14.23
N SER A 69 -11.70 14.03 14.10
CA SER A 69 -12.53 13.22 15.02
C SER A 69 -12.28 11.71 15.00
N ALA A 70 -11.56 11.17 14.01
CA ALA A 70 -11.17 9.76 13.99
C ALA A 70 -10.04 9.42 14.98
N VAL A 71 -9.21 10.39 15.37
CA VAL A 71 -8.02 10.16 16.22
C VAL A 71 -8.05 10.93 17.55
N ALA A 72 -8.98 11.88 17.70
CA ALA A 72 -9.15 12.69 18.90
C ALA A 72 -10.64 12.98 19.14
N PRO A 73 -11.06 13.27 20.40
CA PRO A 73 -12.45 13.56 20.73
C PRO A 73 -12.99 14.74 19.92
N GLU A 74 -14.12 14.53 19.23
CA GLU A 74 -14.68 15.52 18.31
C GLU A 74 -14.96 16.88 18.98
N ASN A 75 -14.79 17.96 18.22
CA ASN A 75 -15.05 19.33 18.64
C ASN A 75 -14.22 19.78 19.87
N THR A 76 -13.01 19.25 20.04
CA THR A 76 -12.05 19.65 21.09
C THR A 76 -10.82 20.36 20.51
N LEU A 77 -10.03 21.02 21.36
CA LEU A 77 -8.75 21.59 20.94
C LEU A 77 -7.74 20.51 20.51
N ALA A 78 -7.79 19.32 21.12
CA ALA A 78 -6.98 18.18 20.70
C ALA A 78 -7.30 17.75 19.26
N ALA A 79 -8.58 17.69 18.89
CA ALA A 79 -8.97 17.35 17.51
C ALA A 79 -8.56 18.41 16.49
N ILE A 80 -8.58 19.70 16.86
CA ILE A 80 -8.09 20.78 16.00
C ILE A 80 -6.57 20.70 15.82
N ALA A 81 -5.83 20.44 16.91
CA ALA A 81 -4.38 20.26 16.85
C ALA A 81 -3.99 19.04 16.01
N ALA A 82 -4.72 17.92 16.13
CA ALA A 82 -4.53 16.74 15.31
C ALA A 82 -4.78 17.03 13.82
N ALA A 83 -5.86 17.75 13.47
CA ALA A 83 -6.14 18.14 12.09
C ALA A 83 -5.02 19.00 11.47
N ARG A 84 -4.49 19.97 12.24
CA ARG A 84 -3.36 20.80 11.80
C ARG A 84 -2.08 19.98 11.58
N SER A 85 -1.81 19.04 12.47
CA SER A 85 -0.64 18.16 12.37
C SER A 85 -0.73 17.26 11.15
N ALA A 86 -1.95 16.80 10.81
CA ALA A 86 -2.25 16.04 9.60
C ALA A 86 -2.32 16.88 8.30
N GLY A 87 -1.94 18.16 8.34
CA GLY A 87 -1.90 19.02 7.14
C GLY A 87 -3.26 19.50 6.63
N ALA A 88 -4.32 19.45 7.46
CA ALA A 88 -5.63 19.93 7.04
C ALA A 88 -5.61 21.40 6.64
N SER A 89 -6.19 21.72 5.49
CA SER A 89 -6.39 23.10 5.02
C SER A 89 -7.71 23.69 5.52
N ARG A 90 -8.69 22.83 5.84
CA ARG A 90 -10.02 23.20 6.33
C ARG A 90 -10.47 22.40 7.54
N LEU A 91 -11.27 23.03 8.38
CA LEU A 91 -11.96 22.41 9.51
C LEU A 91 -13.47 22.49 9.31
N TRP A 92 -14.21 21.53 9.84
CA TRP A 92 -15.66 21.62 10.01
C TRP A 92 -16.03 21.42 11.47
N LEU A 93 -16.53 22.45 12.14
CA LEU A 93 -16.80 22.45 13.58
C LEU A 93 -18.28 22.71 13.85
N ASP A 94 -18.83 22.06 14.88
CA ASP A 94 -20.23 22.21 15.29
C ASP A 94 -20.36 23.24 16.41
N LEU A 95 -21.33 24.16 16.31
CA LEU A 95 -21.54 25.23 17.29
C LEU A 95 -22.93 25.26 17.89
N ARG A 96 -22.99 25.60 19.18
CA ARG A 96 -24.21 25.96 19.90
C ARG A 96 -24.01 27.14 20.84
N ALA A 97 -25.07 27.91 21.00
CA ALA A 97 -25.15 28.96 22.00
C ALA A 97 -25.53 28.40 23.38
N THR A 98 -24.85 28.91 24.40
CA THR A 98 -25.13 28.70 25.82
C THR A 98 -26.20 29.68 26.32
N ALA A 99 -26.66 29.53 27.57
CA ALA A 99 -27.69 30.39 28.17
C ALA A 99 -27.32 31.88 28.20
N ASP A 100 -26.02 32.19 28.31
CA ASP A 100 -25.43 33.52 28.27
C ASP A 100 -25.02 33.98 26.84
N GLY A 101 -25.41 33.23 25.82
CA GLY A 101 -25.26 33.59 24.41
C GLY A 101 -23.85 33.44 23.84
N GLN A 102 -22.92 32.82 24.57
CA GLN A 102 -21.59 32.48 24.06
C GLN A 102 -21.67 31.23 23.17
N LEU A 103 -20.79 31.15 22.17
CA LEU A 103 -20.72 30.01 21.27
C LEU A 103 -19.67 29.01 21.76
N VAL A 104 -20.10 27.77 21.93
CA VAL A 104 -19.25 26.63 22.31
C VAL A 104 -19.28 25.56 21.23
N LEU A 105 -18.21 24.78 21.16
CA LEU A 105 -18.04 23.69 20.21
C LEU A 105 -18.82 22.46 20.67
N LEU A 106 -20.02 22.24 20.13
CA LEU A 106 -20.85 21.08 20.45
C LEU A 106 -21.94 20.87 19.38
N ARG A 107 -22.10 19.63 18.92
CA ARG A 107 -23.17 19.27 17.97
C ARG A 107 -24.53 19.10 18.63
N ASP A 108 -24.58 18.42 19.78
CA ASP A 108 -25.82 17.95 20.37
C ASP A 108 -26.49 19.00 21.24
N ALA A 109 -27.82 18.93 21.39
CA ALA A 109 -28.55 19.87 22.23
C ALA A 109 -28.26 19.70 23.72
N THR A 110 -27.70 18.55 24.08
CA THR A 110 -27.44 18.12 25.44
C THR A 110 -26.01 17.58 25.56
N LEU A 111 -25.50 17.54 26.78
CA LEU A 111 -24.08 17.30 27.06
C LEU A 111 -23.68 15.82 27.15
N GLU A 112 -24.64 14.89 27.27
CA GLU A 112 -24.40 13.55 27.78
C GLU A 112 -23.67 12.60 26.81
N ARG A 113 -23.74 12.86 25.49
CA ARG A 113 -23.12 11.94 24.53
C ARG A 113 -21.60 12.07 24.49
N THR A 114 -21.09 13.29 24.59
CA THR A 114 -19.68 13.60 24.37
C THR A 114 -19.03 14.29 25.56
N THR A 115 -19.68 14.32 26.72
CA THR A 115 -19.09 14.87 27.93
C THR A 115 -19.53 14.12 29.19
N ASP A 116 -18.84 14.39 30.30
CA ASP A 116 -19.21 13.90 31.63
C ASP A 116 -20.35 14.69 32.31
N CYS A 117 -20.84 15.76 31.67
CA CYS A 117 -21.91 16.61 32.16
C CYS A 117 -23.30 16.16 31.70
N SER A 118 -24.34 16.79 32.26
CA SER A 118 -25.72 16.59 31.83
C SER A 118 -26.49 17.91 31.78
N GLY A 119 -27.52 17.95 30.94
CA GLY A 119 -28.38 19.10 30.72
C GLY A 119 -28.31 19.65 29.31
N ARG A 120 -29.23 20.57 29.00
CA ARG A 120 -29.28 21.27 27.71
C ARG A 120 -28.28 22.40 27.69
N VAL A 121 -27.53 22.52 26.60
CA VAL A 121 -26.52 23.58 26.42
C VAL A 121 -27.14 24.97 26.55
N ALA A 122 -28.32 25.17 25.98
CA ALA A 122 -29.03 26.45 26.00
C ALA A 122 -29.52 26.87 27.40
N ASP A 123 -29.52 25.96 28.38
CA ASP A 123 -29.97 26.22 29.76
C ASP A 123 -28.78 26.46 30.72
N LEU A 124 -27.54 26.30 30.25
CA LEU A 124 -26.32 26.38 31.05
C LEU A 124 -25.43 27.54 30.58
N PRO A 125 -24.77 28.28 31.50
CA PRO A 125 -23.80 29.30 31.12
C PRO A 125 -22.52 28.67 30.57
N ALA A 126 -21.81 29.39 29.70
CA ALA A 126 -20.60 28.88 29.05
C ALA A 126 -19.50 28.46 30.02
N ALA A 127 -19.37 29.17 31.16
CA ALA A 127 -18.42 28.81 32.20
C ALA A 127 -18.69 27.44 32.84
N THR A 128 -19.93 26.95 32.81
CA THR A 128 -20.29 25.60 33.28
C THR A 128 -20.01 24.59 32.18
N VAL A 129 -20.45 24.86 30.95
CA VAL A 129 -20.26 23.95 29.81
C VAL A 129 -18.78 23.73 29.52
N GLY A 130 -17.96 24.79 29.54
CA GLY A 130 -16.52 24.72 29.30
C GLY A 130 -15.69 24.05 30.41
N ARG A 131 -16.32 23.52 31.47
CA ARG A 131 -15.65 22.69 32.49
C ARG A 131 -15.93 21.20 32.34
N CYS A 132 -16.87 20.84 31.47
CA CYS A 132 -17.22 19.46 31.21
C CYS A 132 -16.05 18.78 30.50
N ASP A 133 -15.69 17.60 30.98
CA ASP A 133 -14.71 16.74 30.32
C ASP A 133 -15.34 16.21 29.04
N ALA A 134 -14.77 16.61 27.91
CA ALA A 134 -15.18 16.24 26.57
C ALA A 134 -14.23 15.22 25.92
N GLY A 135 -13.29 14.63 26.68
CA GLY A 135 -12.26 13.74 26.14
C GLY A 135 -12.30 12.30 26.64
N SER A 136 -12.66 12.10 27.91
CA SER A 136 -12.64 10.79 28.58
C SER A 136 -13.59 9.76 27.95
N TRP A 137 -14.63 10.20 27.26
CA TRP A 137 -15.56 9.30 26.55
C TRP A 137 -14.93 8.68 25.29
N PHE A 138 -13.93 9.34 24.71
CA PHE A 138 -13.26 8.91 23.48
C PHE A 138 -12.13 7.93 23.81
N ASP A 139 -11.21 8.35 24.68
CA ASP A 139 -10.15 7.51 25.24
C ASP A 139 -9.68 8.14 26.56
N PRO A 140 -9.39 7.34 27.61
CA PRO A 140 -8.85 7.85 28.88
C PRO A 140 -7.62 8.75 28.74
N ALA A 141 -6.82 8.60 27.68
CA ALA A 141 -5.68 9.47 27.39
C ALA A 141 -6.06 10.94 27.11
N PHE A 142 -7.31 11.21 26.72
CA PHE A 142 -7.82 12.57 26.51
C PHE A 142 -8.56 13.15 27.72
N ALA A 143 -8.50 12.50 28.88
CA ALA A 143 -9.11 13.02 30.10
C ALA A 143 -8.63 14.46 30.40
N GLY A 144 -9.56 15.34 30.74
CA GLY A 144 -9.34 16.75 31.00
C GLY A 144 -9.46 17.68 29.79
N GLN A 145 -9.64 17.16 28.56
CA GLN A 145 -10.07 18.00 27.43
C GLN A 145 -11.45 18.60 27.74
N THR A 146 -11.62 19.90 27.56
CA THR A 146 -12.88 20.60 27.85
C THR A 146 -13.66 20.96 26.59
N VAL A 147 -14.96 21.26 26.70
CA VAL A 147 -15.75 21.86 25.63
C VAL A 147 -15.23 23.28 25.30
N PRO A 148 -14.62 23.52 24.13
CA PRO A 148 -14.00 24.82 23.82
C PRO A 148 -15.03 25.91 23.49
N SER A 149 -14.64 27.17 23.70
CA SER A 149 -15.34 28.30 23.08
C SER A 149 -14.97 28.43 21.60
N LEU A 150 -15.81 29.08 20.79
CA LEU A 150 -15.47 29.38 19.40
C LEU A 150 -14.19 30.23 19.29
N ALA A 151 -13.95 31.15 20.22
CA ALA A 151 -12.75 31.99 20.20
C ALA A 151 -11.48 31.15 20.39
N ASP A 152 -11.50 30.21 21.34
CA ASP A 152 -10.37 29.30 21.57
C ASP A 152 -10.14 28.36 20.38
N ALA A 153 -11.22 27.87 19.78
CA ALA A 153 -11.14 27.02 18.59
C ALA A 153 -10.55 27.74 17.38
N LEU A 154 -10.97 28.97 17.09
CA LEU A 154 -10.41 29.78 16.00
C LEU A 154 -8.94 30.15 16.25
N ALA A 155 -8.58 30.45 17.51
CA ALA A 155 -7.19 30.69 17.86
C ALA A 155 -6.32 29.44 17.66
N ALA A 156 -6.82 28.26 18.03
CA ALA A 156 -6.14 26.99 17.82
C ALA A 156 -6.06 26.60 16.33
N ALA A 157 -7.09 26.91 15.54
CA ALA A 157 -7.14 26.69 14.10
C ALA A 157 -6.10 27.54 13.36
N GLY A 158 -5.89 28.79 13.78
CA GLY A 158 -4.92 29.69 13.14
C GLY A 158 -5.38 30.08 11.72
N PRO A 159 -4.58 29.80 10.67
CA PRO A 159 -4.90 30.23 9.30
C PRO A 159 -5.87 29.30 8.55
N LEU A 160 -6.34 28.21 9.15
CA LEU A 160 -7.22 27.24 8.48
C LEU A 160 -8.57 27.84 8.15
N GLU A 161 -9.09 27.55 6.95
CA GLU A 161 -10.48 27.87 6.64
C GLU A 161 -11.40 27.01 7.52
N THR A 162 -12.31 27.64 8.25
CA THR A 162 -13.14 26.96 9.25
C THR A 162 -14.61 27.07 8.86
N LEU A 163 -15.19 25.95 8.47
CA LEU A 163 -16.63 25.79 8.33
C LEU A 163 -17.22 25.61 9.73
N VAL A 164 -18.14 26.48 10.12
CA VAL A 164 -18.84 26.40 11.40
C VAL A 164 -20.32 26.12 11.18
N GLU A 165 -20.76 24.94 11.60
CA GLU A 165 -22.17 24.57 11.57
C GLU A 165 -22.89 25.08 12.82
N LEU A 166 -23.62 26.18 12.65
CA LEU A 166 -24.37 26.81 13.72
C LEU A 166 -25.74 26.16 13.88
N HIS A 167 -25.84 25.28 14.87
CA HIS A 167 -27.08 24.58 15.23
C HIS A 167 -28.06 25.45 16.01
N ALA A 168 -27.55 26.36 16.84
CA ALA A 168 -28.32 27.36 17.57
C ALA A 168 -27.45 28.55 17.97
N GLY A 169 -27.91 29.78 17.77
CA GLY A 169 -27.19 30.98 18.20
C GLY A 169 -27.66 32.25 17.52
N SER A 170 -26.82 33.29 17.52
CA SER A 170 -27.12 34.59 16.89
C SER A 170 -25.98 35.06 16.01
N ALA A 171 -26.32 35.84 14.97
CA ALA A 171 -25.33 36.46 14.09
C ALA A 171 -24.34 37.35 14.86
N THR A 172 -24.82 38.07 15.87
CA THR A 172 -23.98 38.97 16.70
C THR A 172 -22.89 38.21 17.44
N ALA A 173 -23.24 37.13 18.15
CA ALA A 173 -22.27 36.34 18.90
C ALA A 173 -21.19 35.73 17.99
N LEU A 174 -21.58 35.31 16.78
CA LEU A 174 -20.66 34.77 15.78
C LEU A 174 -19.69 35.85 15.26
N VAL A 175 -20.22 37.02 14.89
CA VAL A 175 -19.44 38.16 14.41
C VAL A 175 -18.44 38.64 15.46
N ASP A 176 -18.87 38.72 16.72
CA ASP A 176 -18.00 39.14 17.82
C ASP A 176 -16.86 38.15 18.05
N ALA A 177 -17.15 36.84 18.00
CA ALA A 177 -16.13 35.79 18.11
C ALA A 177 -15.13 35.81 16.93
N ILE A 178 -15.62 35.91 15.69
CA ILE A 178 -14.77 35.98 14.48
C ILE A 178 -13.85 37.19 14.54
N ARG A 179 -14.40 38.36 14.88
CA ARG A 179 -13.62 39.60 14.99
C ARG A 179 -12.62 39.53 16.13
N GLY A 180 -13.03 39.00 17.28
CA GLY A 180 -12.15 38.84 18.45
C GLY A 180 -10.96 37.92 18.19
N ALA A 181 -11.16 36.87 17.39
CA ALA A 181 -10.11 35.94 16.98
C ALA A 181 -9.27 36.44 15.78
N GLY A 182 -9.68 37.51 15.10
CA GLY A 182 -9.02 37.98 13.87
C GLY A 182 -9.18 37.03 12.68
N ALA A 183 -10.24 36.20 12.67
CA ALA A 183 -10.49 35.18 11.65
C ALA A 183 -11.31 35.69 10.45
N ASP A 184 -11.17 36.98 10.12
CA ASP A 184 -11.88 37.60 9.01
C ASP A 184 -11.46 36.97 7.67
N GLY A 185 -12.43 36.56 6.84
CA GLY A 185 -12.19 35.86 5.58
C GLY A 185 -11.88 34.36 5.70
N LEU A 186 -11.75 33.83 6.92
CA LEU A 186 -11.42 32.42 7.15
C LEU A 186 -12.63 31.58 7.58
N VAL A 187 -13.79 32.21 7.84
CA VAL A 187 -14.95 31.51 8.39
C VAL A 187 -16.09 31.40 7.38
N THR A 188 -16.52 30.16 7.16
CA THR A 188 -17.70 29.81 6.36
C THR A 188 -18.80 29.30 7.30
N VAL A 189 -19.96 29.94 7.29
CA VAL A 189 -21.06 29.63 8.22
C VAL A 189 -22.08 28.73 7.56
N VAL A 190 -22.30 27.55 8.14
CA VAL A 190 -23.32 26.59 7.73
C VAL A 190 -24.48 26.66 8.71
N SER A 191 -25.71 26.86 8.25
CA SER A 191 -26.88 26.82 9.14
C SER A 191 -28.18 26.51 8.40
N ARG A 192 -29.16 25.95 9.11
CA ARG A 192 -30.54 25.81 8.60
C ARG A 192 -31.33 27.13 8.70
N ASP A 193 -30.86 28.10 9.49
CA ASP A 193 -31.53 29.39 9.66
C ASP A 193 -31.19 30.36 8.51
N ARG A 194 -32.07 30.40 7.51
CA ARG A 194 -31.93 31.29 6.34
C ARG A 194 -31.92 32.78 6.71
N ALA A 195 -32.65 33.19 7.74
CA ALA A 195 -32.71 34.58 8.15
C ALA A 195 -31.38 35.01 8.79
N LEU A 196 -30.81 34.16 9.64
CA LEU A 196 -29.48 34.36 10.22
C LEU A 196 -28.39 34.45 9.13
N LEU A 197 -28.40 33.54 8.16
CA LEU A 197 -27.42 33.58 7.06
C LEU A 197 -27.56 34.84 6.20
N SER A 198 -28.79 35.29 5.94
CA SER A 198 -29.03 36.53 5.19
C SER A 198 -28.55 37.77 5.98
N GLN A 199 -28.71 37.76 7.30
CA GLN A 199 -28.17 38.81 8.17
C GLN A 199 -26.64 38.85 8.13
N LEU A 200 -25.98 37.69 8.23
CA LEU A 200 -24.52 37.58 8.16
C LEU A 200 -24.00 38.03 6.79
N ALA A 201 -24.64 37.60 5.69
CA ALA A 201 -24.27 37.99 4.33
C ALA A 201 -24.39 39.51 4.08
N ALA A 202 -25.27 40.21 4.82
CA ALA A 202 -25.41 41.65 4.72
C ALA A 202 -24.31 42.44 5.46
N ILE A 203 -23.49 41.79 6.29
CA ILE A 203 -22.40 42.42 7.05
C ILE A 203 -21.17 42.53 6.16
N SER A 204 -21.04 43.63 5.44
CA SER A 204 -19.90 43.86 4.51
C SER A 204 -18.56 44.16 5.20
N SER A 205 -18.57 44.43 6.51
CA SER A 205 -17.35 44.74 7.28
C SER A 205 -16.49 43.51 7.61
N LEU A 206 -17.00 42.30 7.33
CA LEU A 206 -16.30 41.03 7.49
C LEU A 206 -16.57 40.20 6.22
N GLN A 207 -15.56 39.50 5.74
CA GLN A 207 -15.70 38.49 4.70
C GLN A 207 -16.16 37.18 5.35
N ILE A 208 -17.49 36.98 5.42
CA ILE A 208 -18.10 35.75 5.94
C ILE A 208 -18.81 35.05 4.79
N HIS A 209 -18.37 33.84 4.47
CA HIS A 209 -19.08 33.00 3.51
C HIS A 209 -20.24 32.28 4.20
N THR A 210 -21.33 32.03 3.47
CA THR A 210 -22.55 31.41 4.03
C THR A 210 -22.98 30.21 3.20
N ARG A 211 -23.46 29.17 3.86
CA ARG A 211 -24.02 27.95 3.26
C ARG A 211 -25.34 27.59 3.95
N LEU A 212 -26.43 27.51 3.20
CA LEU A 212 -27.70 27.03 3.72
C LEU A 212 -27.66 25.49 3.85
N ARG A 213 -27.85 24.98 5.07
CA ARG A 213 -27.95 23.53 5.33
C ARG A 213 -29.32 23.01 4.88
N VAL A 214 -29.32 22.03 4.00
CA VAL A 214 -30.52 21.33 3.52
C VAL A 214 -30.33 19.82 3.63
N ASP A 215 -31.43 19.08 3.71
CA ASP A 215 -31.38 17.62 3.75
C ASP A 215 -31.29 17.00 2.34
N GLN A 216 -31.74 17.73 1.32
CA GLN A 216 -31.72 17.34 -0.10
C GLN A 216 -31.48 18.60 -0.95
N LEU A 217 -30.58 18.51 -1.94
CA LEU A 217 -30.37 19.62 -2.89
C LEU A 217 -31.60 19.83 -3.78
N ASP A 218 -31.99 21.09 -3.94
CA ASP A 218 -33.06 21.50 -4.85
C ASP A 218 -32.55 22.59 -5.79
N ALA A 219 -32.65 22.33 -7.10
CA ALA A 219 -32.24 23.25 -8.16
C ALA A 219 -32.94 24.63 -8.08
N ARG A 220 -34.11 24.72 -7.44
CA ARG A 220 -34.84 25.99 -7.24
C ARG A 220 -34.04 26.99 -6.40
N LEU A 221 -33.17 26.52 -5.50
CA LEU A 221 -32.34 27.40 -4.66
C LEU A 221 -31.39 28.28 -5.49
N ALA A 222 -31.04 27.87 -6.71
CA ALA A 222 -30.25 28.66 -7.66
C ALA A 222 -30.88 30.02 -7.99
N GLN A 223 -32.22 30.12 -7.91
CA GLN A 223 -32.96 31.36 -8.17
C GLN A 223 -33.24 32.14 -6.87
N GLU A 224 -33.33 31.44 -5.74
CA GLU A 224 -33.78 32.02 -4.48
C GLU A 224 -32.65 32.63 -3.64
N LEU A 225 -31.49 31.97 -3.58
CA LEU A 225 -30.41 32.34 -2.67
C LEU A 225 -29.63 33.60 -3.08
N PRO A 226 -29.36 33.87 -4.38
CA PRO A 226 -28.62 35.07 -4.78
C PRO A 226 -29.27 36.38 -4.28
N ALA A 227 -30.60 36.45 -4.25
CA ALA A 227 -31.31 37.63 -3.75
C ALA A 227 -31.17 37.84 -2.23
N SER A 228 -30.85 36.79 -1.48
CA SER A 228 -30.64 36.83 -0.02
C SER A 228 -29.16 37.05 0.34
N GLY A 229 -28.25 37.13 -0.64
CA GLY A 229 -26.81 37.22 -0.42
C GLY A 229 -26.16 35.93 0.09
N ILE A 230 -26.91 34.83 0.18
CA ILE A 230 -26.39 33.54 0.66
C ILE A 230 -25.52 32.93 -0.45
N GLY A 231 -24.26 32.62 -0.11
CA GLY A 231 -23.23 32.25 -1.07
C GLY A 231 -23.23 30.78 -1.52
N GLY A 232 -24.01 29.91 -0.88
CA GLY A 232 -24.00 28.49 -1.22
C GLY A 232 -24.93 27.61 -0.38
N VAL A 233 -24.77 26.30 -0.54
CA VAL A 233 -25.62 25.26 0.06
C VAL A 233 -24.73 24.16 0.65
N ALA A 234 -25.13 23.63 1.81
CA ALA A 234 -24.51 22.47 2.42
C ALA A 234 -25.53 21.33 2.55
N THR A 235 -25.13 20.09 2.27
CA THR A 235 -26.00 18.90 2.40
C THR A 235 -25.23 17.73 3.03
N VAL A 236 -25.88 16.59 3.22
CA VAL A 236 -25.26 15.31 3.58
C VAL A 236 -25.14 14.42 2.33
N PRO A 237 -24.30 13.37 2.31
CA PRO A 237 -24.12 12.52 1.14
C PRO A 237 -25.43 12.03 0.51
N SER A 238 -26.39 11.58 1.32
CA SER A 238 -27.69 11.10 0.84
C SER A 238 -28.60 12.20 0.25
N GLY A 239 -28.23 13.47 0.42
CA GLY A 239 -28.92 14.62 -0.13
C GLY A 239 -28.23 15.27 -1.32
N LEU A 240 -27.13 14.69 -1.79
CA LEU A 240 -26.43 15.15 -2.97
C LEU A 240 -27.14 14.63 -4.23
N GLU A 241 -27.69 15.54 -5.03
CA GLU A 241 -28.30 15.22 -6.33
C GLU A 241 -27.47 15.90 -7.43
N PRO A 242 -26.83 15.15 -8.35
CA PRO A 242 -25.87 15.71 -9.31
C PRO A 242 -26.44 16.81 -10.21
N THR A 243 -27.70 16.70 -10.62
CA THR A 243 -28.33 17.67 -11.54
C THR A 243 -28.61 19.00 -10.84
N ALA A 244 -29.10 18.95 -9.60
CA ALA A 244 -29.29 20.10 -8.74
C ALA A 244 -27.95 20.73 -8.37
N ALA A 245 -26.94 19.93 -8.02
CA ALA A 245 -25.58 20.40 -7.75
C ALA A 245 -25.03 21.20 -8.95
N ALA A 246 -25.09 20.65 -10.16
CA ALA A 246 -24.67 21.34 -11.38
C ALA A 246 -25.43 22.66 -11.61
N THR A 247 -26.75 22.67 -11.33
CA THR A 247 -27.58 23.87 -11.46
C THR A 247 -27.19 24.97 -10.46
N LEU A 248 -26.94 24.59 -9.20
CA LEU A 248 -26.51 25.52 -8.16
C LEU A 248 -25.14 26.13 -8.48
N ARG A 249 -24.18 25.31 -8.91
CA ARG A 249 -22.87 25.79 -9.37
C ARG A 249 -22.99 26.72 -10.58
N GLY A 250 -23.88 26.40 -11.52
CA GLY A 250 -24.17 27.25 -12.68
C GLY A 250 -24.71 28.64 -12.30
N ALA A 251 -25.29 28.78 -11.10
CA ALA A 251 -25.71 30.06 -10.52
C ALA A 251 -24.63 30.74 -9.65
N GLY A 252 -23.41 30.18 -9.60
CA GLY A 252 -22.31 30.68 -8.79
C GLY A 252 -22.42 30.35 -7.31
N LEU A 253 -23.28 29.40 -6.93
CA LEU A 253 -23.43 28.96 -5.55
C LEU A 253 -22.43 27.85 -5.24
N ALA A 254 -21.68 28.04 -4.16
CA ALA A 254 -20.76 27.05 -3.65
C ALA A 254 -21.48 25.89 -2.96
N LEU A 255 -20.87 24.70 -3.00
CA LEU A 255 -21.40 23.48 -2.40
C LEU A 255 -20.48 22.97 -1.30
N ALA A 256 -21.07 22.57 -0.17
CA ALA A 256 -20.38 21.88 0.90
C ALA A 256 -21.11 20.58 1.23
N LEU A 257 -20.36 19.55 1.63
CA LEU A 257 -20.90 18.25 2.00
C LEU A 257 -20.48 17.93 3.43
N GLY A 258 -21.44 17.54 4.26
CA GLY A 258 -21.17 16.93 5.56
C GLY A 258 -20.43 15.59 5.42
N PRO A 259 -20.20 14.88 6.53
CA PRO A 259 -19.29 13.72 6.58
C PRO A 259 -19.51 12.74 5.43
N ALA A 260 -18.49 12.58 4.60
CA ALA A 260 -18.42 11.65 3.48
C ALA A 260 -17.29 10.65 3.76
N ASP A 261 -17.51 9.79 4.75
CA ASP A 261 -16.49 8.88 5.28
C ASP A 261 -16.36 7.58 4.47
N ASP A 262 -17.20 7.39 3.46
CA ASP A 262 -17.14 6.26 2.53
C ASP A 262 -16.75 6.68 1.10
N GLU A 263 -16.15 5.73 0.37
CA GLU A 263 -15.63 5.95 -0.98
C GLU A 263 -16.72 6.47 -1.92
N ALA A 264 -17.93 5.90 -1.89
CA ALA A 264 -19.02 6.29 -2.77
C ALA A 264 -19.47 7.74 -2.52
N ALA A 265 -19.57 8.15 -1.25
CA ALA A 265 -19.91 9.52 -0.87
C ALA A 265 -18.83 10.52 -1.34
N LEU A 266 -17.56 10.19 -1.15
CA LEU A 266 -16.44 11.02 -1.58
C LEU A 266 -16.42 11.21 -3.10
N LEU A 267 -16.60 10.12 -3.85
CA LEU A 267 -16.65 10.14 -5.30
C LEU A 267 -17.83 10.96 -5.84
N ALA A 268 -19.02 10.76 -5.28
CA ALA A 268 -20.19 11.54 -5.64
C ALA A 268 -19.97 13.04 -5.39
N ALA A 269 -19.30 13.39 -4.30
CA ALA A 269 -18.95 14.78 -3.98
C ALA A 269 -18.01 15.40 -5.03
N LEU A 270 -17.05 14.62 -5.53
CA LEU A 270 -16.06 15.08 -6.51
C LEU A 270 -16.64 15.20 -7.91
N GLU A 271 -17.50 14.26 -8.31
CA GLU A 271 -18.30 14.39 -9.54
C GLU A 271 -19.22 15.61 -9.48
N ALA A 272 -19.77 15.87 -8.29
CA ALA A 272 -20.56 17.04 -7.99
C ALA A 272 -19.73 18.30 -7.68
N ASP A 273 -18.41 18.29 -7.90
CA ASP A 273 -17.50 19.46 -7.78
C ASP A 273 -17.77 20.26 -6.48
N VAL A 274 -17.88 19.52 -5.37
CA VAL A 274 -18.12 20.09 -4.05
C VAL A 274 -16.85 20.82 -3.58
N GLU A 275 -17.01 22.05 -3.09
CA GLU A 275 -15.89 22.89 -2.65
C GLU A 275 -15.27 22.38 -1.36
N ALA A 276 -16.09 22.00 -0.38
CA ALA A 276 -15.65 21.53 0.93
C ALA A 276 -16.40 20.24 1.33
N ILE A 277 -15.65 19.16 1.53
CA ILE A 277 -16.14 17.82 1.86
C ILE A 277 -15.65 17.49 3.26
N ALA A 278 -16.55 17.40 4.22
CA ALA A 278 -16.18 16.99 5.57
C ALA A 278 -15.83 15.50 5.61
N VAL A 279 -14.74 15.17 6.29
CA VAL A 279 -14.26 13.80 6.50
C VAL A 279 -13.75 13.62 7.93
N ALA A 280 -14.17 12.55 8.60
CA ALA A 280 -13.69 12.19 9.93
C ALA A 280 -12.28 11.58 9.87
N ARG A 281 -11.99 10.79 8.82
CA ARG A 281 -10.67 10.20 8.53
C ARG A 281 -9.89 11.06 7.54
N PHE A 282 -9.39 12.21 8.00
CA PHE A 282 -8.76 13.20 7.13
C PHE A 282 -7.46 12.70 6.48
N GLU A 283 -6.51 12.25 7.28
CA GLU A 283 -5.14 11.98 6.82
C GLU A 283 -5.04 10.88 5.76
N PRO A 284 -5.68 9.69 5.90
CA PRO A 284 -5.60 8.67 4.85
C PRO A 284 -6.17 9.17 3.51
N LEU A 285 -7.24 9.95 3.56
CA LEU A 285 -7.87 10.49 2.36
C LEU A 285 -7.04 11.62 1.74
N ALA A 286 -6.39 12.44 2.57
CA ALA A 286 -5.48 13.49 2.11
C ALA A 286 -4.20 12.90 1.49
N TRP A 287 -3.67 11.82 2.06
CA TRP A 287 -2.53 11.09 1.48
C TRP A 287 -2.91 10.48 0.12
N VAL A 288 -4.00 9.71 0.05
CA VAL A 288 -4.51 9.15 -1.22
C VAL A 288 -4.78 10.24 -2.27
N ALA A 289 -5.32 11.39 -1.85
CA ALA A 289 -5.55 12.57 -2.68
C ALA A 289 -4.26 13.18 -3.25
N GLY A 290 -3.15 13.08 -2.50
CA GLY A 290 -1.83 13.61 -2.88
C GLY A 290 -1.03 12.70 -3.81
N LEU A 291 -1.43 11.43 -3.99
CA LEU A 291 -0.67 10.47 -4.78
C LEU A 291 -0.54 10.88 -6.26
N ALA A 292 0.68 10.82 -6.76
CA ALA A 292 0.98 10.96 -8.18
C ALA A 292 1.10 9.57 -8.82
N PHE A 293 0.25 9.27 -9.79
CA PHE A 293 0.30 7.98 -10.49
C PHE A 293 1.09 8.07 -11.78
N ARG A 294 1.92 7.06 -12.04
CA ARG A 294 2.55 6.81 -13.33
C ARG A 294 2.27 5.38 -13.77
N ASN A 295 1.79 5.21 -14.99
CA ASN A 295 1.43 3.91 -15.53
C ASN A 295 2.44 3.44 -16.57
N TYR A 296 2.69 2.14 -16.55
CA TYR A 296 3.50 1.45 -17.55
C TYR A 296 2.71 0.30 -18.16
N SER A 297 2.74 0.22 -19.48
CA SER A 297 2.05 -0.78 -20.29
C SER A 297 3.06 -1.52 -21.17
N ALA A 298 2.67 -2.71 -21.65
CA ALA A 298 3.52 -3.50 -22.54
C ALA A 298 4.10 -2.73 -23.74
N PRO A 299 3.32 -1.89 -24.48
CA PRO A 299 3.85 -1.08 -25.57
C PRO A 299 4.99 -0.13 -25.17
N ASP A 300 5.03 0.35 -23.93
CA ASP A 300 6.10 1.24 -23.45
C ASP A 300 7.47 0.55 -23.45
N PHE A 301 7.48 -0.79 -23.42
CA PHE A 301 8.68 -1.62 -23.48
C PHE A 301 8.90 -2.26 -24.86
N GLY A 302 8.16 -1.82 -25.87
CA GLY A 302 8.20 -2.42 -27.21
C GLY A 302 7.65 -3.84 -27.26
N LEU A 303 6.89 -4.25 -26.25
CA LEU A 303 6.24 -5.55 -26.18
C LEU A 303 4.89 -5.49 -26.88
N SER A 304 4.68 -6.43 -27.80
CA SER A 304 3.38 -6.72 -28.39
C SER A 304 2.80 -7.92 -27.63
N LEU A 305 2.33 -7.69 -26.41
CA LEU A 305 1.89 -8.81 -25.59
C LEU A 305 0.53 -9.36 -26.06
N ALA A 306 0.39 -10.69 -26.11
CA ALA A 306 -0.91 -11.37 -26.24
C ALA A 306 -1.72 -11.28 -24.93
N GLU A 307 -3.03 -11.56 -24.97
CA GLU A 307 -3.97 -11.53 -23.82
C GLU A 307 -3.67 -12.58 -22.71
N ASP A 308 -2.45 -12.70 -22.18
CA ASP A 308 -2.11 -13.60 -21.06
C ASP A 308 -0.66 -13.50 -20.54
N GLN A 309 0.16 -12.56 -21.02
CA GLN A 309 1.61 -12.58 -20.78
C GLN A 309 2.07 -11.95 -19.44
N GLN A 310 1.12 -11.42 -18.66
CA GLN A 310 1.28 -11.04 -17.23
C GLN A 310 2.37 -10.00 -16.90
N LEU A 311 2.49 -8.90 -17.65
CA LEU A 311 3.33 -7.76 -17.20
C LEU A 311 2.90 -7.28 -15.80
N GLY A 312 3.88 -7.06 -14.92
CA GLY A 312 3.66 -6.81 -13.50
C GLY A 312 3.43 -8.08 -12.68
N GLY A 313 3.69 -9.26 -13.26
CA GLY A 313 3.66 -10.56 -12.57
C GLY A 313 4.86 -10.81 -11.64
N GLY A 314 5.93 -10.02 -11.80
CA GLY A 314 7.02 -9.83 -10.86
C GLY A 314 7.34 -8.34 -10.69
N LEU A 315 7.58 -7.88 -9.46
CA LEU A 315 7.82 -6.48 -9.07
C LEU A 315 8.79 -6.40 -7.87
N GLY A 316 9.61 -5.35 -7.86
CA GLY A 316 10.60 -5.03 -6.82
C GLY A 316 11.61 -3.99 -7.34
N GLY A 317 12.51 -3.51 -6.49
CA GLY A 317 13.46 -2.46 -6.85
C GLY A 317 14.77 -2.53 -6.07
N GLY A 318 15.70 -1.67 -6.44
CA GLY A 318 17.03 -1.51 -5.83
C GLY A 318 17.87 -0.51 -6.61
N ASP A 319 18.93 0.03 -6.01
CA ASP A 319 19.81 1.03 -6.62
C ASP A 319 20.92 0.34 -7.45
N PHE A 320 20.56 -0.24 -8.60
CA PHE A 320 21.53 -0.96 -9.42
C PHE A 320 22.58 -0.03 -10.05
N ASN A 321 22.28 1.28 -10.14
CA ASN A 321 23.16 2.26 -10.78
C ASN A 321 23.95 3.15 -9.80
N GLY A 322 23.72 3.01 -8.50
CA GLY A 322 24.41 3.73 -7.42
C GLY A 322 24.12 5.24 -7.40
N ASP A 323 22.96 5.67 -7.90
CA ASP A 323 22.59 7.09 -7.98
C ASP A 323 21.78 7.60 -6.78
N GLY A 324 21.51 6.70 -5.83
CA GLY A 324 20.75 6.95 -4.61
C GLY A 324 19.23 6.98 -4.82
N ARG A 325 18.74 6.50 -5.98
CA ARG A 325 17.33 6.22 -6.24
C ARG A 325 17.19 4.75 -6.55
N ASP A 326 16.13 4.14 -6.04
CA ASP A 326 15.80 2.79 -6.43
C ASP A 326 15.35 2.76 -7.89
N ASP A 327 15.82 1.76 -8.62
CA ASP A 327 15.35 1.41 -9.93
C ASP A 327 14.24 0.35 -9.82
N LEU A 328 13.32 0.32 -10.79
CA LEU A 328 12.21 -0.62 -10.81
C LEU A 328 12.48 -1.80 -11.74
N VAL A 329 12.40 -3.02 -11.23
CA VAL A 329 12.41 -4.24 -12.02
C VAL A 329 10.98 -4.69 -12.28
N LEU A 330 10.67 -4.99 -13.55
CA LEU A 330 9.36 -5.43 -14.02
C LEU A 330 9.46 -6.77 -14.72
N GLY A 331 8.63 -7.73 -14.30
CA GLY A 331 8.52 -9.04 -14.91
C GLY A 331 7.22 -9.24 -15.70
N ALA A 332 7.33 -9.95 -16.83
CA ALA A 332 6.20 -10.55 -17.56
C ALA A 332 6.47 -12.06 -17.74
N PRO A 333 6.25 -12.88 -16.70
CA PRO A 333 6.72 -14.27 -16.65
C PRO A 333 6.06 -15.22 -17.63
N ARG A 334 4.99 -14.80 -18.30
CA ARG A 334 4.31 -15.58 -19.34
C ARG A 334 4.49 -15.00 -20.73
N ASP A 335 5.42 -14.08 -20.92
CA ASP A 335 5.78 -13.63 -22.25
C ASP A 335 6.31 -14.79 -23.10
N ASP A 336 5.77 -14.94 -24.31
CA ASP A 336 6.12 -16.04 -25.22
C ASP A 336 7.35 -15.73 -26.10
N GLY A 337 8.09 -14.64 -25.80
CA GLY A 337 9.15 -14.04 -26.60
C GLY A 337 9.93 -14.99 -27.51
N ALA A 338 11.03 -15.57 -27.00
CA ALA A 338 11.87 -16.50 -27.78
C ALA A 338 11.24 -17.91 -27.90
N ALA A 339 10.38 -18.27 -26.96
CA ALA A 339 9.61 -19.52 -26.92
C ALA A 339 8.38 -19.32 -26.01
N PRO A 340 7.31 -20.13 -26.17
CA PRO A 340 6.14 -20.05 -25.30
C PRO A 340 6.51 -20.14 -23.81
N GLY A 341 6.03 -19.19 -23.01
CA GLY A 341 6.31 -19.07 -21.57
C GLY A 341 7.78 -18.83 -21.21
N ALA A 342 8.59 -18.30 -22.13
CA ALA A 342 9.99 -17.96 -21.85
C ALA A 342 10.10 -16.87 -20.77
N GLY A 343 9.13 -15.96 -20.70
CA GLY A 343 9.08 -14.84 -19.77
C GLY A 343 9.96 -13.66 -20.20
N TRP A 344 9.75 -12.51 -19.57
CA TRP A 344 10.46 -11.27 -19.88
C TRP A 344 10.76 -10.49 -18.60
N LEU A 345 11.90 -9.79 -18.60
CA LEU A 345 12.37 -8.96 -17.49
C LEU A 345 12.93 -7.63 -18.02
N GLY A 346 12.42 -6.52 -17.50
CA GLY A 346 12.90 -5.18 -17.82
C GLY A 346 13.24 -4.39 -16.58
N LEU A 347 14.25 -3.54 -16.71
CA LEU A 347 14.70 -2.62 -15.67
C LEU A 347 14.42 -1.18 -16.07
N LEU A 348 13.83 -0.39 -15.18
CA LEU A 348 13.59 1.04 -15.32
C LEU A 348 14.49 1.78 -14.33
N ILE A 349 15.40 2.59 -14.85
CA ILE A 349 16.32 3.36 -14.03
C ILE A 349 15.64 4.60 -13.43
N GLY A 350 15.74 4.79 -12.12
CA GLY A 350 15.15 5.89 -11.35
C GLY A 350 15.59 7.27 -11.84
N GLY A 351 14.68 8.25 -11.84
CA GLY A 351 14.98 9.65 -12.17
C GLY A 351 15.22 10.05 -13.64
N ALA A 352 15.40 9.12 -14.58
CA ALA A 352 15.53 9.42 -16.01
C ALA A 352 14.24 9.14 -16.81
N ALA A 353 13.94 9.97 -17.82
CA ALA A 353 12.95 9.60 -18.83
C ALA A 353 13.50 8.43 -19.67
N PHE A 354 13.02 7.21 -19.38
CA PHE A 354 13.16 5.95 -20.14
C PHE A 354 14.34 5.84 -21.11
N PRO A 355 15.25 4.89 -20.82
CA PRO A 355 15.24 3.69 -21.65
C PRO A 355 15.32 2.43 -20.79
N GLY A 356 14.26 1.62 -20.79
CA GLY A 356 14.29 0.32 -20.11
C GLY A 356 15.37 -0.59 -20.71
N ARG A 357 16.15 -1.26 -19.85
CA ARG A 357 17.12 -2.29 -20.29
C ARG A 357 16.47 -3.67 -20.16
N LEU A 358 16.39 -4.39 -21.28
CA LEU A 358 15.96 -5.79 -21.29
C LEU A 358 17.06 -6.67 -20.67
N VAL A 359 16.68 -7.46 -19.67
CA VAL A 359 17.52 -8.53 -19.14
C VAL A 359 17.07 -9.84 -19.78
N ALA A 360 17.83 -10.27 -20.79
CA ALA A 360 17.54 -11.48 -21.54
C ALA A 360 17.69 -12.73 -20.68
N ASP A 361 16.74 -13.66 -20.81
CA ASP A 361 16.87 -15.00 -20.24
C ASP A 361 18.08 -15.71 -20.87
N PRO A 362 19.07 -16.13 -20.05
CA PRO A 362 20.26 -16.80 -20.55
C PRO A 362 20.05 -18.25 -21.02
N GLY A 363 18.89 -18.86 -20.74
CA GLY A 363 18.56 -20.20 -21.22
C GLY A 363 17.31 -20.20 -22.08
N ASP A 364 17.41 -20.62 -23.34
CA ASP A 364 16.30 -20.70 -24.32
C ASP A 364 15.25 -21.81 -24.00
N GLU A 365 14.96 -22.09 -22.72
CA GLU A 365 14.02 -23.15 -22.33
C GLU A 365 12.57 -22.67 -22.31
N ARG A 366 11.65 -23.59 -22.61
CA ARG A 366 10.21 -23.38 -22.56
C ARG A 366 9.74 -23.33 -21.10
N GLU A 367 8.77 -22.47 -20.80
CA GLU A 367 7.96 -22.52 -19.57
C GLU A 367 8.73 -22.28 -18.24
N GLY A 368 9.79 -21.46 -18.26
CA GLY A 368 10.60 -21.17 -17.07
C GLY A 368 10.04 -20.12 -16.10
N GLU A 369 9.05 -19.33 -16.50
CA GLU A 369 8.54 -18.16 -15.76
C GLU A 369 9.62 -17.11 -15.42
N TRP A 370 10.49 -16.79 -16.38
CA TRP A 370 11.52 -15.74 -16.24
C TRP A 370 10.91 -14.39 -15.82
N GLY A 371 11.47 -13.74 -14.79
CA GLY A 371 10.95 -12.48 -14.27
C GLY A 371 9.77 -12.64 -13.29
N SER A 372 9.54 -13.84 -12.75
CA SER A 372 8.51 -14.08 -11.72
C SER A 372 8.97 -13.75 -10.28
N VAL A 373 10.26 -13.96 -9.99
CA VAL A 373 10.86 -13.79 -8.66
C VAL A 373 12.21 -13.11 -8.81
N PHE A 374 12.47 -12.09 -8.00
CA PHE A 374 13.76 -11.43 -7.95
C PHE A 374 13.98 -10.77 -6.60
N GLU A 375 15.25 -10.49 -6.31
CA GLU A 375 15.76 -9.84 -5.11
C GLU A 375 16.89 -8.90 -5.54
N ALA A 376 17.03 -7.77 -4.84
CA ALA A 376 18.09 -6.80 -5.07
C ALA A 376 18.88 -6.56 -3.78
N ALA A 377 20.21 -6.62 -3.85
CA ALA A 377 21.12 -6.27 -2.77
C ALA A 377 22.56 -6.19 -3.28
N ASP A 378 23.41 -5.34 -2.70
CA ASP A 378 24.86 -5.32 -2.96
C ASP A 378 25.59 -6.56 -2.38
N LEU A 379 25.33 -7.73 -2.98
CA LEU A 379 25.89 -9.03 -2.55
C LEU A 379 27.41 -9.12 -2.74
N ASN A 380 27.98 -8.22 -3.55
CA ASN A 380 29.39 -8.21 -3.90
C ASN A 380 30.19 -7.08 -3.22
N GLY A 381 29.51 -6.15 -2.54
CA GLY A 381 30.09 -5.05 -1.77
C GLY A 381 30.75 -3.96 -2.62
N ASP A 382 30.30 -3.74 -3.85
CA ASP A 382 30.84 -2.71 -4.74
C ASP A 382 30.04 -1.39 -4.76
N GLY A 383 28.98 -1.32 -3.97
CA GLY A 383 28.13 -0.14 -3.79
C GLY A 383 27.03 0.00 -4.85
N PHE A 384 26.77 -1.04 -5.64
CA PHE A 384 25.63 -1.14 -6.54
C PHE A 384 24.80 -2.34 -6.11
N ASP A 385 23.47 -2.21 -6.06
CA ASP A 385 22.66 -3.39 -5.83
C ASP A 385 22.82 -4.38 -6.99
N ASP A 386 22.93 -5.67 -6.67
CA ASP A 386 22.97 -6.77 -7.62
C ASP A 386 21.57 -7.35 -7.83
N LEU A 387 21.26 -7.81 -9.03
CA LEU A 387 19.97 -8.41 -9.36
C LEU A 387 20.04 -9.93 -9.33
N VAL A 388 19.30 -10.54 -8.41
CA VAL A 388 19.07 -11.99 -8.35
C VAL A 388 17.73 -12.31 -8.99
N VAL A 389 17.69 -13.31 -9.88
CA VAL A 389 16.46 -13.77 -10.54
C VAL A 389 16.24 -15.26 -10.25
N GLY A 390 15.11 -15.57 -9.61
CA GLY A 390 14.64 -16.92 -9.39
C GLY A 390 13.81 -17.43 -10.56
N VAL A 391 14.04 -18.68 -10.98
CA VAL A 391 13.36 -19.31 -12.12
C VAL A 391 12.85 -20.70 -11.69
N PRO A 392 11.87 -20.75 -10.76
CA PRO A 392 11.53 -21.96 -10.02
C PRO A 392 10.94 -23.09 -10.86
N GLN A 393 10.39 -22.80 -12.05
CA GLN A 393 9.85 -23.81 -12.96
C GLN A 393 10.89 -24.35 -13.95
N ARG A 394 12.12 -23.83 -13.92
CA ARG A 394 13.19 -24.28 -14.82
C ARG A 394 13.52 -25.76 -14.61
N ASP A 395 13.71 -26.48 -15.71
CA ASP A 395 14.12 -27.89 -15.71
C ASP A 395 15.66 -28.06 -15.64
N PHE A 396 16.33 -27.24 -14.81
CA PHE A 396 17.79 -27.13 -14.80
C PHE A 396 18.51 -28.46 -14.51
N ASN A 397 17.99 -29.23 -13.56
CA ASN A 397 18.48 -30.55 -13.17
C ASN A 397 17.32 -31.54 -12.96
N GLY A 398 16.39 -31.57 -13.92
CA GLY A 398 15.16 -32.36 -13.87
C GLY A 398 13.90 -31.49 -13.71
N GLY A 399 12.74 -32.11 -13.90
CA GLY A 399 11.45 -31.41 -13.96
C GLY A 399 11.19 -30.49 -12.76
N ASN A 400 10.87 -29.21 -13.00
CA ASN A 400 10.61 -28.17 -12.00
C ASN A 400 11.68 -28.10 -10.89
N SER A 401 12.95 -28.30 -11.24
CA SER A 401 14.03 -28.24 -10.25
C SER A 401 14.34 -26.81 -9.81
N GLY A 402 14.12 -25.82 -10.67
CA GLY A 402 14.38 -24.42 -10.41
C GLY A 402 15.83 -24.01 -10.69
N ALA A 403 16.09 -22.71 -10.74
CA ALA A 403 17.43 -22.12 -10.89
C ALA A 403 17.45 -20.68 -10.35
N ILE A 404 18.64 -20.18 -10.06
CA ILE A 404 18.88 -18.81 -9.60
C ILE A 404 19.99 -18.22 -10.46
N TRP A 405 19.78 -17.01 -10.94
CA TRP A 405 20.74 -16.27 -11.75
C TRP A 405 21.06 -14.93 -11.09
N LEU A 406 22.25 -14.41 -11.38
CA LEU A 406 22.76 -13.19 -10.76
C LEU A 406 23.34 -12.27 -11.84
N TRP A 407 23.04 -10.98 -11.74
CA TRP A 407 23.71 -9.93 -12.46
C TRP A 407 24.27 -8.90 -11.50
N ASP A 408 25.51 -8.51 -11.74
CA ASP A 408 26.15 -7.45 -10.96
C ASP A 408 25.47 -6.11 -11.23
N GLY A 409 25.33 -5.27 -10.22
CA GLY A 409 25.05 -3.85 -10.39
C GLY A 409 26.19 -3.12 -11.13
N ALA A 410 25.89 -1.96 -11.71
CA ALA A 410 26.87 -1.12 -12.39
C ALA A 410 26.34 0.29 -12.62
N ALA A 411 27.24 1.25 -12.82
CA ALA A 411 26.87 2.64 -13.11
C ALA A 411 25.92 2.88 -14.31
N ASP A 412 25.67 1.87 -15.17
CA ASP A 412 24.67 1.90 -16.24
C ASP A 412 23.42 1.02 -15.96
N GLY A 413 23.16 0.71 -14.68
CA GLY A 413 22.13 -0.18 -14.18
C GLY A 413 22.69 -1.57 -13.92
N ILE A 414 22.50 -2.49 -14.86
CA ILE A 414 22.92 -3.88 -14.68
C ILE A 414 24.19 -4.19 -15.46
N GLY A 415 25.24 -4.62 -14.76
CA GLY A 415 26.55 -4.97 -15.29
C GLY A 415 26.66 -6.38 -15.85
N ARG A 416 27.62 -7.14 -15.31
CA ARG A 416 28.04 -8.44 -15.84
C ARG A 416 27.09 -9.54 -15.39
N PHE A 417 26.69 -10.36 -16.36
CA PHE A 417 25.95 -11.59 -16.11
C PHE A 417 26.84 -12.67 -15.48
N LYS A 418 26.36 -13.30 -14.40
CA LYS A 418 26.98 -14.46 -13.76
C LYS A 418 26.15 -15.73 -14.00
N ARG A 419 26.85 -16.87 -14.02
CA ARG A 419 26.29 -18.24 -14.18
C ARG A 419 25.25 -18.54 -13.08
N PRO A 420 24.49 -19.65 -13.17
CA PRO A 420 23.63 -20.06 -12.06
C PRO A 420 24.45 -20.17 -10.79
N ILE A 421 23.92 -19.62 -9.70
CA ILE A 421 24.55 -19.62 -8.37
C ILE A 421 23.79 -20.55 -7.42
N GLY A 422 24.39 -20.84 -6.27
CA GLY A 422 23.75 -21.66 -5.25
C GLY A 422 23.92 -23.17 -5.44
N PRO A 423 23.20 -23.97 -4.63
CA PRO A 423 23.30 -25.43 -4.65
C PRO A 423 22.74 -26.01 -5.94
N GLN A 424 23.18 -27.22 -6.29
CA GLN A 424 22.56 -27.95 -7.40
C GLN A 424 21.09 -28.29 -7.04
N PRO A 425 20.12 -27.84 -7.84
CA PRO A 425 18.71 -28.02 -7.52
C PRO A 425 18.31 -29.49 -7.67
N ALA A 426 17.40 -29.96 -6.80
CA ALA A 426 16.83 -31.30 -6.90
C ALA A 426 15.58 -31.28 -7.82
N PRO A 427 15.26 -32.38 -8.54
CA PRO A 427 14.03 -32.49 -9.30
C PRO A 427 12.79 -32.16 -8.43
N GLY A 428 11.91 -31.28 -8.94
CA GLY A 428 10.69 -30.85 -8.25
C GLY A 428 10.90 -29.92 -7.07
N SER A 429 12.13 -29.48 -6.77
CA SER A 429 12.41 -28.67 -5.57
C SER A 429 12.00 -27.20 -5.70
N ARG A 430 11.85 -26.70 -6.94
CA ARG A 430 11.57 -25.30 -7.26
C ARG A 430 12.50 -24.31 -6.55
N LEU A 431 13.80 -24.59 -6.60
CA LEU A 431 14.82 -23.70 -6.04
C LEU A 431 14.68 -22.28 -6.64
N GLY A 432 14.74 -21.26 -5.77
CA GLY A 432 14.60 -19.86 -6.16
C GLY A 432 13.14 -19.39 -6.26
N ARG A 433 12.18 -20.13 -5.68
CA ARG A 433 10.76 -19.73 -5.64
C ARG A 433 10.51 -18.55 -4.70
N VAL A 434 11.31 -18.43 -3.64
CA VAL A 434 11.30 -17.30 -2.71
C VAL A 434 12.77 -16.95 -2.42
N LEU A 435 13.05 -15.65 -2.43
CA LEU A 435 14.35 -15.07 -2.15
C LEU A 435 14.20 -14.02 -1.05
N ALA A 436 15.25 -13.82 -0.28
CA ALA A 436 15.41 -12.69 0.63
C ALA A 436 16.91 -12.42 0.78
N SER A 437 17.30 -11.18 0.99
CA SER A 437 18.68 -10.80 1.28
C SER A 437 18.81 -10.25 2.71
N GLY A 438 20.00 -10.29 3.29
CA GLY A 438 20.29 -9.78 4.65
C GLY A 438 21.64 -10.27 5.18
N ASP A 439 22.28 -9.54 6.09
CA ASP A 439 23.58 -9.94 6.68
C ASP A 439 23.37 -10.99 7.81
N PHE A 440 23.10 -12.24 7.41
CA PHE A 440 22.81 -13.33 8.34
C PHE A 440 24.07 -13.85 9.04
N ASN A 441 25.24 -13.65 8.43
CA ASN A 441 26.53 -14.11 8.94
C ASN A 441 27.32 -13.01 9.69
N ALA A 442 26.76 -11.80 9.80
CA ALA A 442 27.31 -10.63 10.47
C ALA A 442 28.70 -10.18 9.99
N ASP A 443 29.01 -10.35 8.70
CA ASP A 443 30.28 -9.91 8.10
C ASP A 443 30.23 -8.50 7.49
N GLY A 444 29.06 -7.86 7.52
CA GLY A 444 28.82 -6.52 6.99
C GLY A 444 28.50 -6.50 5.50
N MET A 445 28.27 -7.65 4.86
CA MET A 445 27.74 -7.76 3.50
C MET A 445 26.39 -8.49 3.53
N PRO A 446 25.43 -8.09 2.67
CA PRO A 446 24.19 -8.85 2.51
C PRO A 446 24.48 -10.27 1.98
N ASP A 447 23.90 -11.26 2.64
CA ASP A 447 23.81 -12.64 2.19
C ASP A 447 22.49 -12.88 1.45
N LEU A 448 22.37 -13.99 0.73
CA LEU A 448 21.17 -14.39 0.00
C LEU A 448 20.54 -15.66 0.59
N ALA A 449 19.32 -15.56 1.09
CA ALA A 449 18.47 -16.69 1.44
C ALA A 449 17.64 -17.15 0.23
N VAL A 450 17.64 -18.47 -0.03
CA VAL A 450 16.99 -19.08 -1.20
C VAL A 450 16.17 -20.27 -0.77
N ALA A 451 14.87 -20.22 -1.05
CA ALA A 451 13.97 -21.33 -0.77
C ALA A 451 13.83 -22.33 -1.93
N ALA A 452 13.66 -23.59 -1.56
CA ALA A 452 13.24 -24.71 -2.38
C ALA A 452 12.07 -25.44 -1.66
N PRO A 453 10.87 -24.82 -1.59
CA PRO A 453 9.80 -25.25 -0.68
C PRO A 453 9.20 -26.61 -1.03
N GLU A 454 9.38 -27.10 -2.26
CA GLU A 454 8.88 -28.42 -2.68
C GLU A 454 9.94 -29.52 -2.57
N GLN A 455 11.13 -29.20 -2.06
CA GLN A 455 12.22 -30.16 -1.93
C GLN A 455 11.84 -31.35 -1.06
N VAL A 456 12.15 -32.55 -1.54
CA VAL A 456 12.07 -33.78 -0.76
C VAL A 456 13.22 -33.82 0.24
N VAL A 457 12.91 -33.84 1.54
CA VAL A 457 13.90 -33.93 2.61
C VAL A 457 13.62 -35.19 3.43
N ARG A 458 14.63 -36.05 3.58
CA ARG A 458 14.56 -37.31 4.35
C ARG A 458 13.35 -38.20 3.98
N GLY A 459 12.95 -38.19 2.71
CA GLY A 459 11.84 -38.99 2.18
C GLY A 459 10.45 -38.37 2.36
N GLN A 460 10.35 -37.19 2.96
CA GLN A 460 9.12 -36.41 3.03
C GLN A 460 9.01 -35.49 1.82
N ASN A 461 7.98 -35.69 1.01
CA ASN A 461 7.72 -34.85 -0.17
C ASN A 461 7.23 -33.46 0.27
N GLY A 462 7.74 -32.41 -0.36
CA GLY A 462 7.31 -31.04 -0.07
C GLY A 462 7.72 -30.53 1.30
N ALA A 463 8.66 -31.18 2.00
CA ALA A 463 9.15 -30.71 3.30
C ALA A 463 9.87 -29.35 3.20
N GLY A 464 10.42 -29.03 2.03
CA GLY A 464 11.05 -27.74 1.78
C GLY A 464 12.45 -27.61 2.38
N ARG A 465 13.22 -26.66 1.87
CA ARG A 465 14.57 -26.33 2.35
C ARG A 465 14.91 -24.89 2.03
N VAL A 466 15.63 -24.21 2.91
CA VAL A 466 16.19 -22.88 2.67
C VAL A 466 17.70 -22.96 2.70
N PHE A 467 18.36 -22.21 1.81
CA PHE A 467 19.81 -22.11 1.74
C PHE A 467 20.24 -20.67 1.98
N VAL A 468 21.19 -20.44 2.86
CA VAL A 468 21.86 -19.13 3.00
C VAL A 468 23.18 -19.18 2.23
N LEU A 469 23.37 -18.18 1.37
CA LEU A 469 24.51 -18.01 0.48
C LEU A 469 25.23 -16.73 0.88
N PRO A 470 26.45 -16.82 1.45
CA PRO A 470 27.16 -15.64 1.88
C PRO A 470 27.42 -14.64 0.75
N GLY A 471 27.28 -13.36 1.05
CA GLY A 471 27.85 -12.29 0.24
C GLY A 471 29.38 -12.39 0.25
N GLU A 472 30.03 -12.05 -0.87
CA GLU A 472 31.50 -12.04 -0.91
C GLU A 472 32.01 -10.92 -1.81
N ARG A 473 33.06 -10.23 -1.36
CA ARG A 473 33.75 -9.22 -2.18
C ARG A 473 34.19 -9.79 -3.53
N GLY A 474 33.52 -9.35 -4.60
CA GLY A 474 33.78 -9.79 -5.96
C GLY A 474 33.43 -11.26 -6.21
N LEU A 475 32.14 -11.61 -6.03
CA LEU A 475 31.56 -12.97 -6.16
C LEU A 475 32.29 -13.84 -7.20
N GLY A 476 33.19 -14.69 -6.70
CA GLY A 476 33.90 -15.72 -7.45
C GLY A 476 32.97 -16.91 -7.70
N ALA A 477 33.25 -17.68 -8.76
CA ALA A 477 32.34 -18.73 -9.23
C ALA A 477 31.97 -19.77 -8.15
N VAL A 478 30.66 -19.97 -7.98
CA VAL A 478 29.98 -21.03 -7.21
C VAL A 478 30.20 -20.92 -5.70
N THR A 479 29.18 -20.40 -5.01
CA THR A 479 28.98 -20.44 -3.56
C THR A 479 29.09 -21.87 -3.04
N THR A 480 30.29 -22.29 -2.64
CA THR A 480 30.56 -23.61 -2.06
C THR A 480 30.17 -23.72 -0.57
N GLY A 481 29.65 -22.65 0.03
CA GLY A 481 29.33 -22.53 1.46
C GLY A 481 27.84 -22.37 1.77
N ALA A 482 26.93 -23.01 1.02
CA ALA A 482 25.51 -22.90 1.32
C ALA A 482 25.14 -23.66 2.62
N LEU A 483 24.67 -22.94 3.65
CA LEU A 483 24.08 -23.59 4.83
C LEU A 483 22.65 -24.00 4.51
N GLY A 484 22.41 -25.31 4.42
CA GLY A 484 21.07 -25.85 4.26
C GLY A 484 20.32 -25.86 5.58
N ILE A 485 19.25 -25.08 5.67
CA ILE A 485 18.32 -25.04 6.79
C ILE A 485 17.17 -25.99 6.50
N ASP A 486 17.16 -27.14 7.17
CA ASP A 486 16.12 -28.19 7.08
C ASP A 486 15.73 -28.81 8.44
N ARG A 487 16.46 -28.45 9.52
CA ARG A 487 16.67 -29.11 10.85
C ARG A 487 16.46 -30.63 10.91
N GLU A 488 17.45 -31.32 11.48
CA GLU A 488 17.40 -31.83 12.87
C GLU A 488 18.84 -32.06 13.37
N PRO A 489 19.21 -31.72 14.63
CA PRO A 489 20.19 -32.54 15.33
C PRO A 489 19.52 -33.88 15.66
N GLU A 490 20.15 -34.96 15.24
CA GLU A 490 19.99 -36.35 15.71
C GLU A 490 18.58 -36.81 16.17
N GLU A 491 17.92 -37.59 15.31
CA GLU A 491 16.84 -38.56 15.57
C GLU A 491 15.95 -38.30 16.81
N VAL A 492 14.79 -37.66 16.61
CA VAL A 492 13.64 -37.80 17.53
C VAL A 492 12.63 -38.79 16.93
N PRO A 493 12.51 -40.03 17.45
CA PRO A 493 11.51 -40.97 16.99
C PRO A 493 10.11 -40.52 17.46
N GLY A 494 9.24 -40.13 16.53
CA GLY A 494 7.84 -39.81 16.85
C GLY A 494 7.21 -38.60 16.14
N ASP A 495 7.87 -38.00 15.14
CA ASP A 495 7.40 -36.93 14.23
C ASP A 495 6.87 -35.66 14.91
N PRO A 496 7.64 -34.54 14.95
CA PRO A 496 7.11 -33.35 15.60
C PRO A 496 6.17 -32.55 14.68
N LEU A 497 6.54 -32.28 13.42
CA LEU A 497 5.82 -31.35 12.55
C LEU A 497 6.14 -31.68 11.09
N GLY A 498 5.19 -32.26 10.34
CA GLY A 498 5.32 -32.37 8.89
C GLY A 498 5.35 -30.97 8.27
N ARG A 499 6.52 -30.35 8.15
CA ARG A 499 6.76 -28.95 7.71
C ARG A 499 6.59 -28.80 6.19
N GLU A 500 5.46 -29.25 5.66
CA GLU A 500 5.15 -29.09 4.25
C GLU A 500 5.19 -27.60 3.86
N GLY A 501 5.98 -27.25 2.84
CA GLY A 501 6.15 -25.88 2.36
C GLY A 501 7.14 -25.01 3.14
N LEU A 502 8.13 -25.57 3.86
CA LEU A 502 9.19 -24.75 4.49
C LEU A 502 9.91 -23.88 3.44
N GLY A 503 9.85 -22.56 3.62
CA GLY A 503 10.39 -21.59 2.67
C GLY A 503 9.37 -21.08 1.64
N ASP A 504 8.06 -21.35 1.83
CA ASP A 504 7.01 -20.73 1.01
C ASP A 504 6.88 -19.21 1.23
N ALA A 505 7.42 -18.70 2.35
CA ALA A 505 7.59 -17.29 2.63
C ALA A 505 8.90 -17.07 3.41
N LEU A 506 9.57 -15.95 3.15
CA LEU A 506 10.78 -15.50 3.85
C LEU A 506 10.60 -14.04 4.25
N ALA A 507 11.11 -13.64 5.41
CA ALA A 507 11.33 -12.25 5.80
C ALA A 507 12.59 -12.18 6.68
N MET A 508 13.25 -11.03 6.69
CA MET A 508 14.39 -10.78 7.56
C MET A 508 14.16 -9.59 8.46
N GLY A 509 14.87 -9.54 9.58
CA GLY A 509 14.88 -8.43 10.52
C GLY A 509 15.74 -8.74 11.74
N ASP A 510 16.16 -7.73 12.49
CA ASP A 510 16.80 -7.91 13.79
C ASP A 510 15.71 -8.02 14.87
N PHE A 511 15.06 -9.19 14.97
CA PHE A 511 13.95 -9.38 15.91
C PHE A 511 14.44 -9.41 17.36
N ASN A 512 15.70 -9.82 17.58
CA ASN A 512 16.28 -10.03 18.90
C ASN A 512 17.13 -8.85 19.41
N GLY A 513 17.41 -7.85 18.56
CA GLY A 513 18.16 -6.63 18.85
C GLY A 513 19.65 -6.84 19.11
N ASP A 514 20.25 -7.88 18.54
CA ASP A 514 21.69 -8.15 18.65
C ASP A 514 22.53 -7.46 17.56
N GLY A 515 21.87 -6.81 16.59
CA GLY A 515 22.47 -6.11 15.48
C GLY A 515 22.79 -7.01 14.28
N HIS A 516 22.28 -8.24 14.25
CA HIS A 516 22.43 -9.18 13.14
C HIS A 516 21.07 -9.45 12.49
N ALA A 517 21.05 -9.66 11.17
CA ALA A 517 19.81 -9.99 10.50
C ALA A 517 19.41 -11.42 10.87
N ASP A 518 18.18 -11.60 11.35
CA ASP A 518 17.56 -12.90 11.54
C ASP A 518 16.67 -13.26 10.34
N LEU A 519 16.41 -14.55 10.15
CA LEU A 519 15.60 -15.08 9.05
C LEU A 519 14.33 -15.77 9.57
N ALA A 520 13.17 -15.20 9.25
CA ALA A 520 11.86 -15.80 9.46
C ALA A 520 11.45 -16.63 8.24
N ILE A 521 11.10 -17.90 8.45
CA ILE A 521 10.81 -18.88 7.39
C ILE A 521 9.41 -19.48 7.61
N GLY A 522 8.50 -19.22 6.68
CA GLY A 522 7.14 -19.75 6.70
C GLY A 522 7.06 -21.22 6.26
N ALA A 523 6.19 -21.98 6.92
CA ALA A 523 5.83 -23.35 6.55
C ALA A 523 4.30 -23.52 6.64
N PRO A 524 3.52 -22.96 5.71
CA PRO A 524 2.05 -22.92 5.80
C PRO A 524 1.39 -24.32 5.73
N GLY A 525 2.06 -25.32 5.17
CA GLY A 525 1.60 -26.71 5.15
C GLY A 525 1.90 -27.48 6.44
N ALA A 526 2.63 -26.87 7.39
CA ALA A 526 2.98 -27.50 8.66
C ALA A 526 1.75 -27.97 9.44
N ARG A 527 1.97 -29.01 10.25
CA ARG A 527 0.91 -29.76 10.95
C ARG A 527 1.06 -29.73 12.47
N PRO A 528 1.08 -28.54 13.10
CA PRO A 528 1.09 -28.47 14.56
C PRO A 528 -0.13 -29.21 15.11
N ASN A 529 0.12 -30.06 16.11
CA ASN A 529 -0.89 -30.93 16.72
C ASN A 529 -1.71 -31.76 15.71
N GLU A 530 -1.05 -32.26 14.66
CA GLU A 530 -1.65 -33.06 13.57
C GLU A 530 -2.70 -32.30 12.71
N LEU A 531 -2.86 -30.99 12.90
CA LEU A 531 -3.78 -30.16 12.12
C LEU A 531 -3.17 -29.83 10.75
N THR A 532 -3.59 -30.58 9.73
CA THR A 532 -3.03 -30.43 8.37
C THR A 532 -3.21 -29.02 7.82
N GLY A 533 -2.10 -28.39 7.40
CA GLY A 533 -2.12 -27.06 6.80
C GLY A 533 -2.51 -25.95 7.78
N ALA A 534 -2.35 -26.17 9.08
CA ALA A 534 -2.51 -25.08 10.04
C ALA A 534 -1.35 -24.07 9.94
N GLY A 535 -0.15 -24.55 9.60
CA GLY A 535 1.01 -23.72 9.33
C GLY A 535 1.87 -23.43 10.57
N ALA A 536 3.12 -23.07 10.33
CA ALA A 536 4.13 -22.76 11.34
C ALA A 536 5.16 -21.77 10.78
N LEU A 537 5.99 -21.25 11.69
CA LEU A 537 7.11 -20.36 11.40
C LEU A 537 8.38 -20.91 12.05
N LEU A 538 9.49 -20.85 11.32
CA LEU A 538 10.83 -21.09 11.84
C LEU A 538 11.60 -19.76 11.84
N LEU A 539 11.98 -19.27 13.02
CA LEU A 539 12.84 -18.09 13.16
C LEU A 539 14.27 -18.52 13.41
N VAL A 540 15.19 -18.11 12.54
CA VAL A 540 16.60 -18.48 12.57
C VAL A 540 17.44 -17.25 12.87
N PHE A 541 18.21 -17.28 13.95
CA PHE A 541 18.98 -16.13 14.39
C PHE A 541 20.29 -15.99 13.63
N GLY A 542 20.59 -14.77 13.18
CA GLY A 542 21.85 -14.41 12.57
C GLY A 542 23.01 -14.54 13.55
N ALA A 543 24.20 -14.86 13.07
CA ALA A 543 25.39 -14.96 13.92
C ALA A 543 26.69 -14.81 13.13
N PRO A 544 27.74 -14.20 13.73
CA PRO A 544 29.08 -14.16 13.15
C PRO A 544 29.60 -15.55 12.78
N ASN A 545 30.23 -15.64 11.61
CA ASN A 545 31.00 -16.83 11.20
C ASN A 545 31.89 -17.38 12.34
N ASP A 546 32.06 -18.71 12.36
CA ASP A 546 32.89 -19.39 13.35
C ASP A 546 34.31 -18.80 13.32
N PRO A 547 34.81 -18.23 14.43
CA PRO A 547 36.07 -17.51 14.41
C PRO A 547 37.29 -18.43 14.22
N GLU A 548 37.14 -19.75 14.41
CA GLU A 548 38.20 -20.74 14.24
C GLU A 548 38.23 -21.32 12.82
N THR A 549 37.07 -21.62 12.24
CA THR A 549 37.00 -22.24 10.90
C THR A 549 36.73 -21.25 9.77
N GLY A 550 36.12 -20.10 10.08
CA GLY A 550 35.62 -19.13 9.11
C GLY A 550 34.35 -19.60 8.38
N ASP A 551 33.75 -20.71 8.81
CA ASP A 551 32.50 -21.23 8.25
C ASP A 551 31.28 -20.56 8.91
N LEU A 552 30.13 -20.63 8.25
CA LEU A 552 28.85 -20.24 8.82
C LEU A 552 28.61 -20.97 10.15
N THR A 553 28.34 -20.22 11.22
CA THR A 553 27.91 -20.81 12.50
C THR A 553 26.57 -21.52 12.34
N PRO A 554 26.38 -22.71 12.93
CA PRO A 554 25.06 -23.34 12.98
C PRO A 554 24.06 -22.41 13.67
N LEU A 555 23.06 -21.98 12.93
CA LEU A 555 22.11 -20.97 13.39
C LEU A 555 21.22 -21.52 14.52
N ARG A 556 21.08 -20.75 15.61
CA ARG A 556 20.05 -21.02 16.64
C ARG A 556 18.70 -20.71 16.03
N TYR A 557 17.66 -21.43 16.44
CA TYR A 557 16.33 -21.10 15.98
C TYR A 557 15.25 -21.38 17.01
N VAL A 558 14.10 -20.75 16.80
CA VAL A 558 12.83 -20.98 17.50
C VAL A 558 11.75 -21.35 16.49
N GLU A 559 10.82 -22.21 16.89
CA GLU A 559 9.66 -22.57 16.08
C GLU A 559 8.39 -22.05 16.73
N LEU A 560 7.53 -21.42 15.93
CA LEU A 560 6.32 -20.77 16.39
C LEU A 560 5.12 -21.30 15.60
N SER A 561 4.02 -21.55 16.31
CA SER A 561 2.72 -21.86 15.72
C SER A 561 1.63 -21.21 16.56
N ARG A 562 0.42 -21.09 16.01
CA ARG A 562 -0.75 -20.57 16.74
C ARG A 562 -1.19 -21.44 17.93
N ASP A 563 -0.56 -22.58 18.16
CA ASP A 563 -0.84 -23.39 19.36
C ASP A 563 -0.12 -22.89 20.61
N ILE A 564 0.74 -21.88 20.49
CA ILE A 564 1.25 -21.13 21.63
C ILE A 564 0.10 -20.28 22.17
N GLU A 565 -0.40 -20.62 23.37
CA GLU A 565 -1.56 -19.97 24.03
C GLU A 565 -1.46 -18.43 24.05
N ALA A 566 -0.23 -17.89 24.12
CA ALA A 566 0.04 -16.46 24.14
C ALA A 566 -0.15 -15.73 22.80
N ILE A 567 -0.23 -16.42 21.65
CA ILE A 567 -0.48 -15.81 20.34
C ILE A 567 -1.98 -15.45 20.15
N GLY A 568 -2.87 -15.98 20.99
CA GLY A 568 -4.25 -15.48 21.11
C GLY A 568 -5.27 -15.98 20.08
N SER A 569 -4.89 -16.91 19.19
CA SER A 569 -5.79 -17.65 18.29
C SER A 569 -5.32 -19.10 18.20
N PHE A 570 -6.24 -20.05 18.02
CA PHE A 570 -5.88 -21.47 17.92
C PHE A 570 -5.50 -21.84 16.49
N ALA A 571 -4.58 -22.79 16.32
CA ALA A 571 -4.32 -23.38 15.01
C ALA A 571 -5.62 -23.94 14.41
N GLU A 572 -5.90 -23.57 13.16
CA GLU A 572 -7.07 -24.05 12.41
C GLU A 572 -6.59 -24.86 11.20
N GLN A 573 -7.23 -26.01 10.94
CA GLN A 573 -6.93 -26.82 9.78
C GLN A 573 -7.12 -26.04 8.46
N GLY A 574 -6.02 -25.90 7.73
CA GLY A 574 -5.98 -25.18 6.46
C GLY A 574 -5.85 -23.66 6.61
N ALA A 575 -5.52 -23.13 7.79
CA ALA A 575 -5.28 -21.69 8.00
C ALA A 575 -4.06 -21.18 7.24
N GLY A 576 -3.02 -22.01 7.09
CA GLY A 576 -1.80 -21.64 6.38
C GLY A 576 -1.00 -20.53 7.06
N PHE A 577 -0.89 -20.55 8.39
CA PHE A 577 -0.04 -19.61 9.14
C PHE A 577 1.41 -19.66 8.64
N GLY A 578 2.01 -18.50 8.38
CA GLY A 578 3.31 -18.41 7.72
C GLY A 578 3.21 -18.46 6.19
N GLY A 579 2.02 -18.28 5.61
CA GLY A 579 1.81 -18.25 4.16
C GLY A 579 2.32 -16.98 3.49
N SER A 580 2.54 -15.92 4.25
CA SER A 580 3.22 -14.68 3.84
C SER A 580 3.87 -14.06 5.07
N LEU A 581 4.97 -13.32 4.86
CA LEU A 581 5.75 -12.67 5.91
C LEU A 581 6.17 -11.28 5.44
N ALA A 582 6.25 -10.34 6.38
CA ALA A 582 6.90 -9.04 6.21
C ALA A 582 7.42 -8.58 7.58
N ALA A 583 8.58 -7.92 7.61
CA ALA A 583 9.20 -7.48 8.86
C ALA A 583 9.77 -6.07 8.73
N ALA A 584 9.69 -5.31 9.82
CA ALA A 584 10.27 -3.99 10.07
C ALA A 584 9.93 -3.59 11.52
N ASP A 585 10.64 -2.61 12.10
CA ASP A 585 10.25 -1.97 13.36
C ASP A 585 8.92 -1.19 13.18
N LEU A 586 7.79 -1.77 13.61
CA LEU A 586 6.45 -1.20 13.40
C LEU A 586 6.04 -0.22 14.49
N ASP A 587 6.61 -0.32 15.69
CA ASP A 587 6.28 0.53 16.83
C ASP A 587 7.40 1.52 17.23
N GLY A 588 8.52 1.49 16.52
CA GLY A 588 9.65 2.40 16.69
C GLY A 588 10.45 2.13 17.96
N ASP A 589 10.46 0.90 18.48
CA ASP A 589 11.17 0.53 19.70
C ASP A 589 12.61 0.04 19.46
N GLY A 590 13.01 -0.09 18.19
CA GLY A 590 14.34 -0.48 17.75
C GLY A 590 14.54 -1.99 17.60
N PHE A 591 13.49 -2.78 17.73
CA PHE A 591 13.47 -4.20 17.35
C PHE A 591 12.61 -4.36 16.11
N ASP A 592 13.04 -5.18 15.15
CA ASP A 592 12.15 -5.49 14.03
C ASP A 592 10.97 -6.35 14.53
N ASP A 593 9.79 -6.07 14.01
CA ASP A 593 8.56 -6.81 14.26
C ASP A 593 8.23 -7.69 13.05
N LEU A 594 7.44 -8.75 13.27
CA LEU A 594 7.02 -9.67 12.21
C LEU A 594 5.51 -9.67 12.02
N VAL A 595 5.09 -9.47 10.76
CA VAL A 595 3.72 -9.68 10.31
C VAL A 595 3.61 -11.04 9.64
N VAL A 596 2.74 -11.91 10.15
CA VAL A 596 2.52 -13.27 9.66
C VAL A 596 1.13 -13.43 9.11
N GLY A 597 1.00 -13.76 7.82
CA GLY A 597 -0.28 -14.04 7.19
C GLY A 597 -0.75 -15.49 7.38
N ALA A 598 -2.06 -15.67 7.57
CA ALA A 598 -2.74 -16.95 7.50
C ALA A 598 -3.99 -16.85 6.60
N PRO A 599 -3.81 -16.87 5.26
CA PRO A 599 -4.89 -16.60 4.31
C PRO A 599 -6.06 -17.59 4.35
N GLY A 600 -5.85 -18.79 4.89
CA GLY A 600 -6.90 -19.78 5.02
C GLY A 600 -7.73 -19.66 6.32
N ALA A 601 -7.35 -18.78 7.24
CA ALA A 601 -7.97 -18.67 8.56
C ALA A 601 -9.44 -18.23 8.48
N THR A 602 -10.23 -18.67 9.46
CA THR A 602 -11.59 -18.18 9.65
C THR A 602 -11.60 -16.84 10.38
N ALA A 603 -12.19 -15.82 9.76
CA ALA A 603 -12.46 -14.52 10.37
C ALA A 603 -13.92 -14.14 10.12
N ASP A 604 -14.56 -13.41 11.05
CA ASP A 604 -15.97 -12.98 10.95
C ASP A 604 -16.98 -14.09 10.58
N ASN A 605 -16.76 -15.30 11.11
CA ASN A 605 -17.55 -16.51 10.79
C ASN A 605 -17.48 -16.93 9.30
N GLN A 606 -16.46 -16.49 8.56
CA GLN A 606 -16.20 -16.84 7.18
C GLN A 606 -14.89 -17.62 7.07
N ARG A 607 -14.98 -18.90 6.73
CA ARG A 607 -13.81 -19.76 6.52
C ARG A 607 -13.02 -19.32 5.30
N GLY A 608 -11.70 -19.21 5.45
CA GLY A 608 -10.81 -18.77 4.37
C GLY A 608 -10.86 -17.26 4.12
N ALA A 609 -11.42 -16.49 5.06
CA ALA A 609 -11.35 -15.03 5.00
C ALA A 609 -9.91 -14.52 5.13
N GLY A 610 -9.12 -15.21 5.96
CA GLY A 610 -7.73 -14.87 6.26
C GLY A 610 -7.59 -13.82 7.36
N ASP A 611 -6.46 -13.87 8.06
CA ASP A 611 -6.06 -12.92 9.11
C ASP A 611 -4.53 -12.76 9.15
N LEU A 612 -4.05 -11.85 10.00
CA LEU A 612 -2.66 -11.52 10.23
C LEU A 612 -2.34 -11.61 11.72
N THR A 613 -1.13 -12.06 12.04
CA THR A 613 -0.58 -12.01 13.40
C THR A 613 0.62 -11.07 13.41
N LEU A 614 0.57 -10.04 14.25
CA LEU A 614 1.68 -9.13 14.53
C LEU A 614 2.44 -9.63 15.76
N LEU A 615 3.71 -9.96 15.58
CA LEU A 615 4.62 -10.38 16.63
C LEU A 615 5.64 -9.26 16.85
N PHE A 616 5.61 -8.62 18.02
CA PHE A 616 6.51 -7.52 18.32
C PHE A 616 7.86 -8.04 18.80
N GLY A 617 8.95 -7.51 18.24
CA GLY A 617 10.33 -7.85 18.56
C GLY A 617 10.69 -7.56 20.02
N ARG A 618 11.76 -8.19 20.51
CA ARG A 618 12.34 -7.90 21.83
C ARG A 618 13.70 -8.56 21.99
N ALA A 619 14.48 -8.00 22.91
CA ALA A 619 15.71 -8.59 23.37
C ALA A 619 15.55 -10.06 23.79
N ASP A 620 16.25 -10.96 23.09
CA ASP A 620 16.48 -12.34 23.52
C ASP A 620 17.85 -12.44 24.20
N ARG A 621 17.92 -13.06 25.38
CA ARG A 621 19.17 -13.22 26.13
C ARG A 621 19.99 -14.42 25.67
N GLY A 622 19.50 -15.19 24.70
CA GLY A 622 20.21 -16.34 24.14
C GLY A 622 20.37 -17.49 25.12
N ASP A 623 19.57 -17.54 26.19
CA ASP A 623 19.56 -18.64 27.16
C ASP A 623 18.58 -19.73 26.68
N PRO A 624 19.07 -20.86 26.13
CA PRO A 624 18.22 -21.92 25.61
C PRO A 624 17.44 -22.68 26.70
N GLU A 625 17.76 -22.45 27.99
CA GLU A 625 17.02 -23.00 29.13
C GLU A 625 16.31 -21.90 29.95
N GLY A 626 16.38 -20.66 29.49
CA GLY A 626 15.81 -19.49 30.15
C GLY A 626 14.29 -19.39 29.99
N PRO A 627 13.64 -18.44 30.69
CA PRO A 627 12.19 -18.22 30.56
C PRO A 627 11.74 -17.86 29.14
N ASP A 628 12.70 -17.50 28.28
CA ASP A 628 12.48 -17.03 26.91
C ASP A 628 12.73 -18.13 25.87
N ALA A 629 13.12 -19.34 26.27
CA ALA A 629 13.51 -20.44 25.37
C ALA A 629 12.41 -20.84 24.36
N GLU A 630 11.13 -20.73 24.75
CA GLU A 630 9.97 -21.06 23.89
C GLU A 630 9.42 -19.85 23.11
N THR A 631 9.69 -18.63 23.56
CA THR A 631 9.12 -17.40 22.98
C THR A 631 10.13 -16.59 22.14
N GLY A 632 11.42 -16.85 22.35
CA GLY A 632 12.53 -16.27 21.62
C GLY A 632 12.53 -14.75 21.65
N ALA A 633 12.52 -14.18 20.45
CA ALA A 633 12.67 -12.77 20.16
C ALA A 633 11.34 -12.00 20.05
N PHE A 634 10.21 -12.55 20.53
CA PHE A 634 8.91 -11.87 20.43
C PHE A 634 8.18 -11.67 21.78
N ASP A 635 7.59 -10.49 21.96
CA ASP A 635 6.73 -10.14 23.10
C ASP A 635 5.31 -10.65 22.88
N LEU A 636 5.12 -11.95 23.14
CA LEU A 636 3.84 -12.62 22.88
C LEU A 636 2.63 -11.94 23.55
N PRO A 637 2.70 -11.45 24.81
CA PRO A 637 1.62 -10.64 25.39
C PRO A 637 1.20 -9.39 24.59
N ARG A 638 2.09 -8.82 23.79
CA ARG A 638 1.79 -7.67 22.90
C ARG A 638 1.27 -8.10 21.53
N THR A 639 1.24 -9.40 21.22
CA THR A 639 0.74 -9.94 19.95
C THR A 639 -0.63 -9.38 19.61
N ARG A 640 -0.81 -8.98 18.35
CA ARG A 640 -2.11 -8.55 17.84
C ARG A 640 -2.54 -9.43 16.68
N ILE A 641 -3.82 -9.71 16.62
CA ILE A 641 -4.44 -10.36 15.47
C ILE A 641 -5.24 -9.30 14.74
N LEU A 642 -4.94 -9.12 13.47
CA LEU A 642 -5.66 -8.22 12.58
C LEU A 642 -6.39 -9.05 11.53
N ASP A 643 -7.66 -8.76 11.34
CA ASP A 643 -8.45 -9.31 10.25
C ASP A 643 -9.13 -8.16 9.48
N LEU A 644 -9.90 -8.51 8.45
CA LEU A 644 -10.60 -7.52 7.63
C LEU A 644 -11.73 -6.76 8.36
N SER A 645 -12.13 -7.17 9.57
CA SER A 645 -13.08 -6.40 10.41
C SER A 645 -12.41 -5.17 11.01
N VAL A 646 -11.09 -5.20 11.11
CA VAL A 646 -10.27 -4.14 11.67
C VAL A 646 -10.20 -2.97 10.68
N GLY A 647 -10.92 -1.89 11.00
CA GLY A 647 -10.86 -0.60 10.29
C GLY A 647 -12.06 -0.26 9.41
N ALA A 648 -13.04 -1.17 9.25
CA ALA A 648 -14.29 -0.92 8.50
C ALA A 648 -14.05 -0.14 7.20
N ILE A 649 -13.17 -0.67 6.35
CA ILE A 649 -12.83 -0.05 5.06
C ILE A 649 -14.14 0.09 4.27
N PRO A 650 -14.62 1.32 4.02
CA PRO A 650 -15.95 1.52 3.49
C PRO A 650 -16.08 0.98 2.06
N GLY A 651 -17.18 0.30 1.77
CA GLY A 651 -17.64 0.09 0.40
C GLY A 651 -17.51 -1.32 -0.19
N GLU A 652 -17.22 -2.37 0.60
CA GLU A 652 -16.96 -3.69 0.02
C GLU A 652 -17.80 -4.85 0.58
N PRO A 653 -18.13 -5.87 -0.26
CA PRO A 653 -19.07 -6.93 0.10
C PRO A 653 -18.44 -7.99 1.02
N ALA A 654 -19.27 -8.56 1.89
CA ALA A 654 -18.98 -9.82 2.58
C ALA A 654 -18.74 -10.95 1.58
N GLY A 655 -17.60 -11.64 1.67
CA GLY A 655 -17.27 -12.80 0.82
C GLY A 655 -15.83 -12.87 0.32
N ARG A 656 -14.85 -12.43 1.11
CA ARG A 656 -13.44 -12.32 0.71
C ARG A 656 -12.69 -13.60 1.05
N ALA A 657 -11.80 -14.03 0.15
CA ALA A 657 -10.92 -15.17 0.35
C ALA A 657 -9.47 -14.68 0.47
N ALA A 658 -8.69 -15.25 1.38
CA ALA A 658 -7.23 -15.12 1.45
C ALA A 658 -6.67 -13.73 1.80
N PHE A 659 -7.27 -13.00 2.76
CA PHE A 659 -6.60 -11.84 3.37
C PHE A 659 -5.26 -12.24 3.97
N GLY A 660 -4.23 -11.41 3.80
CA GLY A 660 -2.88 -11.77 4.21
C GLY A 660 -2.19 -12.78 3.29
N ALA A 661 -2.67 -13.00 2.06
CA ALA A 661 -1.94 -13.80 1.07
C ALA A 661 -0.66 -13.12 0.56
N ARG A 662 -0.55 -11.79 0.67
CA ARG A 662 0.65 -11.03 0.34
C ARG A 662 0.75 -9.79 1.22
N LEU A 663 1.94 -9.54 1.74
CA LEU A 663 2.26 -8.47 2.67
C LEU A 663 3.39 -7.62 2.13
N GLY A 664 3.48 -6.39 2.63
CA GLY A 664 4.62 -5.50 2.49
C GLY A 664 4.57 -4.42 3.56
N LEU A 665 5.72 -3.82 3.83
CA LEU A 665 5.91 -2.76 4.82
C LEU A 665 6.73 -1.65 4.19
N ALA A 666 6.34 -0.40 4.38
CA ALA A 666 7.08 0.76 3.91
C ALA A 666 6.58 2.03 4.61
N ASP A 667 7.47 2.97 4.89
CA ASP A 667 7.10 4.31 5.36
C ASP A 667 6.71 5.18 4.14
N LEU A 668 5.40 5.30 3.93
CA LEU A 668 4.76 5.96 2.79
C LEU A 668 4.34 7.40 3.08
N ASP A 669 4.27 7.81 4.35
CA ASP A 669 3.97 9.18 4.75
C ASP A 669 5.14 9.93 5.40
N ALA A 670 6.30 9.27 5.50
CA ALA A 670 7.55 9.78 6.07
C ALA A 670 7.43 10.15 7.56
N ASP A 671 6.57 9.45 8.30
CA ASP A 671 6.42 9.63 9.76
C ASP A 671 7.45 8.81 10.58
N GLY A 672 8.25 7.98 9.90
CA GLY A 672 9.25 7.10 10.48
C GLY A 672 8.68 5.77 10.98
N ARG A 673 7.42 5.45 10.66
CA ARG A 673 6.74 4.22 11.06
C ARG A 673 6.14 3.55 9.82
N PRO A 674 6.52 2.32 9.49
CA PRO A 674 6.08 1.70 8.26
C PRO A 674 4.57 1.39 8.26
N GLU A 675 3.92 1.69 7.14
CA GLU A 675 2.57 1.25 6.80
C GLU A 675 2.54 -0.25 6.54
N LEU A 676 1.48 -0.90 7.01
CA LEU A 676 1.16 -2.28 6.63
C LEU A 676 0.40 -2.31 5.31
N LEU A 677 0.91 -3.01 4.31
CA LEU A 677 0.27 -3.26 3.01
C LEU A 677 -0.21 -4.71 2.91
N VAL A 678 -1.46 -4.91 2.49
CA VAL A 678 -2.09 -6.22 2.38
C VAL A 678 -2.87 -6.32 1.08
N ALA A 679 -2.49 -7.26 0.21
CA ALA A 679 -3.28 -7.55 -0.98
C ALA A 679 -4.41 -8.54 -0.66
N SER A 680 -5.60 -8.31 -1.25
CA SER A 680 -6.64 -9.35 -1.29
C SER A 680 -6.84 -9.83 -2.72
N SER A 681 -6.66 -11.13 -2.97
CA SER A 681 -7.08 -11.75 -4.22
C SER A 681 -8.55 -12.17 -4.13
N GLU A 682 -9.42 -11.57 -4.93
CA GLU A 682 -10.78 -12.09 -5.08
C GLU A 682 -10.75 -13.42 -5.86
N GLY A 683 -10.89 -14.54 -5.14
CA GLY A 683 -11.35 -15.82 -5.69
C GLY A 683 -10.36 -16.98 -5.72
N GLN A 684 -10.85 -18.16 -5.32
CA GLN A 684 -10.16 -19.46 -5.31
C GLN A 684 -9.57 -19.84 -6.68
N GLY A 685 -8.28 -19.59 -6.89
CA GLY A 685 -7.49 -20.19 -7.97
C GLY A 685 -7.80 -19.72 -9.39
N ARG A 686 -8.63 -18.69 -9.57
CA ARG A 686 -8.77 -17.93 -10.83
C ARG A 686 -8.81 -16.45 -10.49
N LEU A 687 -7.86 -15.70 -11.05
CA LEU A 687 -7.77 -14.24 -10.97
C LEU A 687 -8.96 -13.60 -11.72
N THR A 688 -10.17 -13.61 -11.16
CA THR A 688 -11.38 -13.14 -11.86
C THR A 688 -12.03 -11.88 -11.25
N GLY A 689 -11.34 -11.20 -10.33
CA GLY A 689 -11.77 -9.92 -9.76
C GLY A 689 -10.77 -8.79 -10.03
N ALA A 690 -11.24 -7.54 -9.86
CA ALA A 690 -10.42 -6.36 -10.08
C ALA A 690 -9.22 -6.32 -9.12
N GLY A 691 -9.36 -6.83 -7.88
CA GLY A 691 -8.32 -6.80 -6.84
C GLY A 691 -8.17 -5.43 -6.16
N ALA A 692 -7.54 -5.40 -4.99
CA ALA A 692 -7.27 -4.16 -4.25
C ALA A 692 -6.07 -4.35 -3.31
N LEU A 693 -5.35 -3.24 -3.07
CA LEU A 693 -4.37 -3.13 -2.00
C LEU A 693 -4.99 -2.39 -0.82
N TYR A 694 -4.94 -3.00 0.36
CA TYR A 694 -5.35 -2.38 1.61
C TYR A 694 -4.10 -1.98 2.38
N GLY A 695 -4.20 -0.92 3.17
CA GLY A 695 -3.17 -0.65 4.15
C GLY A 695 -3.65 0.01 5.41
N LEU A 696 -2.79 -0.04 6.42
CA LEU A 696 -2.95 0.61 7.71
C LEU A 696 -1.71 1.46 7.95
N PHE A 697 -1.91 2.75 8.24
CA PHE A 697 -0.80 3.62 8.59
C PHE A 697 -0.13 3.20 9.90
N GLY A 698 1.18 3.41 9.97
CA GLY A 698 1.99 3.18 11.15
C GLY A 698 1.50 3.98 12.36
N GLY A 699 1.90 3.57 13.55
CA GLY A 699 1.51 4.24 14.78
C GLY A 699 2.43 3.87 15.95
N PRO A 700 2.31 4.55 17.09
CA PRO A 700 3.15 4.32 18.28
C PRO A 700 3.00 2.92 18.90
N ALA A 701 2.12 2.08 18.38
CA ALA A 701 1.89 0.73 18.86
C ALA A 701 1.73 -0.25 17.70
N GLY A 702 2.42 0.01 16.58
CA GLY A 702 2.25 -0.70 15.32
C GLY A 702 1.14 -0.12 14.44
N PRO A 703 0.73 -0.86 13.39
CA PRO A 703 -0.30 -0.45 12.45
C PRO A 703 -1.60 -0.01 13.14
N ASP A 704 -2.10 1.18 12.81
CA ASP A 704 -3.27 1.79 13.45
C ASP A 704 -4.57 1.46 12.69
N PRO A 705 -5.47 0.66 13.27
CA PRO A 705 -6.72 0.28 12.64
C PRO A 705 -7.69 1.46 12.41
N ARG A 706 -7.42 2.63 13.00
CA ARG A 706 -8.20 3.86 12.81
C ARG A 706 -7.74 4.67 11.59
N ARG A 707 -6.56 4.37 11.04
CA ARG A 707 -5.98 5.01 9.85
C ARG A 707 -5.88 4.00 8.67
N PRO A 708 -6.98 3.43 8.16
CA PRO A 708 -6.91 2.55 6.99
C PRO A 708 -6.90 3.34 5.68
N PHE A 709 -6.30 2.76 4.64
CA PHE A 709 -6.43 3.21 3.26
C PHE A 709 -6.64 2.02 2.31
N ARG A 710 -7.08 2.34 1.09
CA ARG A 710 -7.33 1.37 0.02
C ARG A 710 -6.94 1.98 -1.31
N LEU A 711 -6.20 1.21 -2.10
CA LEU A 711 -5.93 1.50 -3.50
C LEU A 711 -6.61 0.44 -4.36
N ALA A 712 -7.36 0.87 -5.37
CA ALA A 712 -8.08 -0.03 -6.26
C ALA A 712 -8.23 0.58 -7.67
N PRO A 713 -8.49 -0.27 -8.69
CA PRO A 713 -8.76 0.21 -10.04
C PRO A 713 -9.92 1.21 -10.10
N GLY A 714 -9.84 2.15 -11.04
CA GLY A 714 -10.85 3.18 -11.26
C GLY A 714 -10.54 4.52 -10.58
N MET A 715 -9.63 4.55 -9.60
CA MET A 715 -9.20 5.78 -8.93
C MET A 715 -8.67 6.83 -9.91
N ALA A 716 -8.83 8.09 -9.56
CA ALA A 716 -8.38 9.20 -10.38
C ALA A 716 -6.88 9.27 -10.52
N GLY A 717 -6.42 9.73 -11.67
CA GLY A 717 -4.98 9.80 -11.94
C GLY A 717 -4.36 8.42 -12.19
N MET A 718 -4.88 7.35 -11.57
CA MET A 718 -4.40 5.97 -11.73
C MET A 718 -4.54 5.45 -13.16
N GLY A 719 -5.44 5.99 -13.99
CA GLY A 719 -5.52 5.67 -15.43
C GLY A 719 -5.88 4.22 -15.77
N LEU A 720 -6.16 3.38 -14.78
CA LEU A 720 -6.64 2.00 -14.92
C LEU A 720 -8.15 1.97 -14.64
N PRO A 721 -9.01 1.63 -15.61
CA PRO A 721 -10.46 1.59 -15.37
C PRO A 721 -10.84 0.43 -14.45
N ALA A 722 -11.89 0.62 -13.64
CA ALA A 722 -12.44 -0.46 -12.80
C ALA A 722 -12.95 -1.65 -13.63
N VAL A 723 -13.47 -1.38 -14.83
CA VAL A 723 -13.95 -2.41 -15.76
C VAL A 723 -12.77 -2.93 -16.59
N GLY A 724 -12.54 -4.24 -16.55
CA GLY A 724 -11.47 -4.91 -17.30
C GLY A 724 -10.14 -5.00 -16.56
N ALA A 725 -10.04 -4.44 -15.35
CA ALA A 725 -8.94 -4.73 -14.43
C ALA A 725 -9.06 -6.17 -13.90
N GLN A 726 -7.93 -6.87 -13.86
CA GLN A 726 -7.78 -8.21 -13.31
C GLN A 726 -6.54 -8.21 -12.43
N ALA A 727 -6.64 -8.90 -11.29
CA ALA A 727 -5.50 -9.17 -10.43
C ALA A 727 -4.73 -7.92 -9.95
N PHE A 728 -5.39 -6.76 -9.82
CA PHE A 728 -4.75 -5.57 -9.24
C PHE A 728 -4.23 -5.89 -7.84
N ALA A 729 -3.00 -5.47 -7.57
CA ALA A 729 -2.27 -5.74 -6.35
C ALA A 729 -1.99 -7.24 -6.07
N ALA A 730 -2.23 -8.15 -7.02
CA ALA A 730 -1.77 -9.54 -6.89
C ALA A 730 -0.24 -9.62 -6.71
N ARG A 731 0.47 -8.63 -7.25
CA ARG A 731 1.85 -8.32 -6.93
C ARG A 731 1.95 -6.83 -6.65
N PHE A 732 2.85 -6.47 -5.75
CA PHE A 732 3.30 -5.11 -5.52
C PHE A 732 4.72 -5.17 -4.95
N GLY A 733 5.43 -4.04 -5.04
CA GLY A 733 6.74 -3.81 -4.46
C GLY A 733 6.85 -2.35 -3.99
N VAL A 734 7.79 -2.11 -3.08
CA VAL A 734 8.07 -0.79 -2.49
C VAL A 734 9.52 -0.43 -2.79
N ALA A 735 9.79 0.82 -3.14
CA ALA A 735 11.13 1.34 -3.46
C ALA A 735 11.08 2.88 -3.54
N ASP A 736 12.16 3.60 -3.24
CA ASP A 736 12.23 5.06 -3.48
C ASP A 736 12.62 5.35 -4.94
N LEU A 737 11.63 5.33 -5.83
CA LEU A 737 11.84 5.45 -7.28
C LEU A 737 12.15 6.88 -7.72
N ASN A 738 11.80 7.85 -6.89
CA ASN A 738 11.87 9.27 -7.22
C ASN A 738 13.03 10.00 -6.49
N GLY A 739 13.58 9.40 -5.43
CA GLY A 739 14.72 9.90 -4.67
C GLY A 739 14.38 10.95 -3.64
N ASP A 740 13.14 11.00 -3.16
CA ASP A 740 12.73 11.94 -2.11
C ASP A 740 12.91 11.39 -0.70
N GLY A 741 13.39 10.15 -0.57
CA GLY A 741 13.58 9.45 0.69
C GLY A 741 12.29 8.86 1.27
N VAL A 742 11.20 8.86 0.50
CA VAL A 742 9.92 8.25 0.85
C VAL A 742 9.70 7.06 -0.08
N ALA A 743 9.22 5.95 0.46
CA ALA A 743 8.96 4.79 -0.37
C ALA A 743 7.80 5.05 -1.35
N ASP A 744 8.03 4.77 -2.63
CA ASP A 744 7.00 4.67 -3.65
C ASP A 744 6.43 3.25 -3.72
N LEU A 745 5.26 3.12 -4.33
CA LEU A 745 4.57 1.85 -4.50
C LEU A 745 4.42 1.48 -5.98
N ALA A 746 4.97 0.33 -6.36
CA ALA A 746 4.72 -0.30 -7.65
C ALA A 746 3.64 -1.38 -7.51
N ILE A 747 2.52 -1.26 -8.25
CA ILE A 747 1.40 -2.21 -8.18
C ILE A 747 1.24 -2.94 -9.52
N GLY A 748 1.19 -4.26 -9.47
CA GLY A 748 0.95 -5.13 -10.62
C GLY A 748 -0.54 -5.35 -10.82
N ALA A 749 -0.98 -5.32 -12.08
CA ALA A 749 -2.34 -5.67 -12.47
C ALA A 749 -2.33 -6.61 -13.70
N PRO A 750 -1.67 -7.78 -13.60
CA PRO A 750 -1.45 -8.66 -14.74
C PRO A 750 -2.77 -9.13 -15.35
N GLY A 751 -2.89 -9.07 -16.68
CA GLY A 751 -4.11 -9.41 -17.40
C GLY A 751 -5.15 -8.30 -17.47
N SER A 752 -4.86 -7.11 -16.93
CA SER A 752 -5.71 -5.93 -17.07
C SER A 752 -5.52 -5.25 -18.43
N VAL A 753 -6.60 -4.65 -18.95
CA VAL A 753 -6.58 -3.84 -20.18
C VAL A 753 -6.69 -2.36 -19.84
N VAL A 754 -5.69 -1.56 -20.20
CA VAL A 754 -5.72 -0.10 -20.04
C VAL A 754 -6.39 0.54 -21.26
N GLY A 755 -7.67 0.91 -21.13
CA GLY A 755 -8.38 1.92 -21.92
C GLY A 755 -8.31 1.88 -23.47
N GLY A 756 -9.42 1.45 -24.10
CA GLY A 756 -10.02 2.23 -25.21
C GLY A 756 -9.44 2.11 -26.62
N LEU A 757 -8.67 1.08 -26.94
CA LEU A 757 -8.47 0.65 -28.32
C LEU A 757 -8.96 -0.79 -28.46
N ASP A 758 -10.11 -0.94 -29.13
CA ASP A 758 -10.36 -2.16 -29.90
C ASP A 758 -9.10 -2.39 -30.75
N ARG A 759 -8.39 -3.50 -30.44
CA ARG A 759 -7.09 -3.98 -30.96
C ARG A 759 -5.89 -3.71 -30.05
N ALA A 760 -5.64 -4.65 -29.15
CA ALA A 760 -4.43 -5.48 -29.23
C ALA A 760 -4.90 -6.93 -29.25
#